data_AF-A0A8H3BP94-F1
#
_entry.id   AF-A0A8H3BP94-F1
#
_cell.length_a   1.000
_cell.length_b   1.000
_cell.length_c   1.000
_cell.angle_alpha   90.00
_cell.angle_beta   90.00
_cell.angle_gamma   90.00
#
_symmetry.space_group_name_H-M   'P 1'
#
loop_
_entity.id
_entity.type
_entity.pdbx_description
1 polymer ?
#
loop_
_entity_poly.entity_id
_entity_poly.type
_entity_poly.pdbx_seq_one_letter_code
_entity_poly.pdbx_strand_id
1 'polypeptide(L)'
;MSTQRHRKSSASGSAVYPLLPGSARAKDLALAATALGNSPSTEELFQIASHFDDLSHVSTLAFESSDESALEHSVASLVTVQVYQKLFIEVRNLALEAEDEAEWWAGVQRRGSGVAYFLLQTLPQRLTRLSHTILHAMNDHDPPLAISSLRPDIIKKLFPSSPRPSALVTSLFPHLVNTTHATWYLQTPVQLVRGECSQKRMALESIRDSYAEKFARLHAIGAHLMASPTGGASTMGVATPDEGRLSHPMIMASLHQIYAVFEPDAASLTPSLGRGVFGTARILLGQTLPGLKERHTATYTHLKRPSWFVLAWPRLIFGPPLLLFAVRSLYRSRDSLWETALKASETVRSFWRSYVIEPIIGILNTVRTGGDEGMRVISKEGLKSDLDSLERMVISLSTEKFSYTPEQIAQLTEQIRAGDLTEVMMLYENDIKHPVKSAVTGTLIRTLLIQIQKTKVDIDFALTGIDKLLRSQELTFEFVGVAPALAVVYVFIGWVRQSLAGTRGRGRFGGPSQRAQAFDAIRRIERLLLTPPSHHHHHTQGFSLNESAQAPPSPASSEHTASPAPQTDLAPLTSGLLLLALTRLRSFASTHLPTGSRLRDGFLADVADLEDPRLGRAEKLRVVERMWRSWGDADMLGWKRAGVEL
;
A
#
# COMPACT_ATOMS: atom_id res chain seq x y z
N MET A 1 -16.17 45.20 -11.28
CA MET A 1 -15.77 45.11 -9.86
C MET A 1 -14.69 44.06 -9.75
N SER A 2 -13.44 44.51 -9.58
CA SER A 2 -12.21 43.72 -9.55
C SER A 2 -11.74 43.64 -8.10
N THR A 3 -11.51 42.44 -7.56
CA THR A 3 -10.97 42.25 -6.21
C THR A 3 -9.73 41.35 -6.24
N GLN A 4 -8.61 42.03 -6.51
CA GLN A 4 -7.29 41.94 -5.87
C GLN A 4 -7.01 40.76 -4.92
N ARG A 5 -6.05 39.91 -5.33
CA ARG A 5 -5.28 38.99 -4.48
C ARG A 5 -4.30 39.78 -3.60
N HIS A 6 -4.43 39.69 -2.28
CA HIS A 6 -3.35 40.07 -1.35
C HIS A 6 -2.38 38.90 -1.16
N ARG A 7 -1.18 39.06 -1.70
CA ARG A 7 0.00 38.25 -1.43
C ARG A 7 0.61 38.80 -0.12
N LYS A 8 0.57 38.02 0.96
CA LYS A 8 1.26 38.36 2.22
C LYS A 8 2.78 38.24 1.98
N SER A 9 3.41 39.39 1.79
CA SER A 9 4.83 39.62 2.02
C SER A 9 5.09 39.50 3.51
N SER A 10 5.85 38.49 3.94
CA SER A 10 6.42 38.44 5.28
C SER A 10 7.82 39.02 5.18
N ALA A 11 7.91 40.33 5.41
CA ALA A 11 9.16 41.00 5.71
C ALA A 11 9.67 40.48 7.07
N SER A 12 10.65 39.59 7.05
CA SER A 12 11.56 39.37 8.17
C SER A 12 12.79 40.21 7.86
N GLY A 13 12.93 41.35 8.55
CA GLY A 13 14.02 42.29 8.36
C GLY A 13 15.37 41.59 8.52
N SER A 14 16.12 41.54 7.42
CA SER A 14 17.55 41.30 7.46
C SER A 14 18.17 42.47 8.21
N ALA A 15 18.79 42.20 9.36
CA ALA A 15 19.58 43.19 10.08
C ALA A 15 20.80 43.55 9.21
N VAL A 16 20.63 44.55 8.35
CA VAL A 16 21.71 45.18 7.60
C VAL A 16 22.56 45.97 8.60
N TYR A 17 23.74 45.45 8.93
CA TYR A 17 24.74 46.23 9.65
C TYR A 17 25.17 47.43 8.79
N PRO A 18 25.23 48.65 9.34
CA PRO A 18 25.67 49.82 8.58
C PRO A 18 27.17 49.71 8.24
N LEU A 19 27.49 49.97 6.97
CA LEU A 19 28.83 49.97 6.40
C LEU A 19 29.72 51.04 7.06
N LEU A 20 30.62 50.63 7.96
CA LEU A 20 31.83 51.39 8.33
C LEU A 20 32.97 51.06 7.35
N PRO A 21 34.01 51.91 7.21
CA PRO A 21 35.04 51.77 6.18
C PRO A 21 36.00 50.62 6.55
N GLY A 22 35.59 49.38 6.24
CA GLY A 22 36.35 48.17 6.52
C GLY A 22 37.44 47.86 5.49
N SER A 23 38.43 47.08 5.92
CA SER A 23 39.49 46.47 5.10
C SER A 23 38.91 45.73 3.86
N ALA A 24 39.73 45.50 2.84
CA ALA A 24 39.31 44.69 1.68
C ALA A 24 38.78 43.30 2.12
N ARG A 25 39.44 42.68 3.11
CA ARG A 25 39.04 41.41 3.73
C ARG A 25 37.66 41.46 4.39
N ALA A 26 37.28 42.55 5.06
CA ALA A 26 35.94 42.71 5.62
C ALA A 26 34.84 42.78 4.54
N LYS A 27 35.14 43.39 3.38
CA LYS A 27 34.21 43.40 2.23
C LYS A 27 34.04 42.01 1.62
N ASP A 28 35.14 41.26 1.48
CA ASP A 28 35.13 39.91 0.93
C ASP A 28 34.37 38.94 1.86
N LEU A 29 34.56 39.05 3.17
CA LEU A 29 33.80 38.29 4.18
C LEU A 29 32.30 38.61 4.13
N ALA A 30 31.91 39.88 3.97
CA ALA A 30 30.52 40.27 3.83
C ALA A 30 29.88 39.71 2.55
N LEU A 31 30.59 39.77 1.41
CA LEU A 31 30.14 39.16 0.15
C LEU A 31 29.99 37.65 0.29
N ALA A 32 30.95 36.96 0.93
CA ALA A 32 30.87 35.54 1.18
C ALA A 32 29.68 35.18 2.08
N ALA A 33 29.39 35.95 3.13
CA ALA A 33 28.21 35.74 3.98
C ALA A 33 26.90 35.84 3.18
N THR A 34 26.79 36.80 2.26
CA THR A 34 25.61 36.92 1.39
C THR A 34 25.50 35.76 0.39
N ALA A 35 26.61 35.30 -0.17
CA ALA A 35 26.64 34.15 -1.07
C ALA A 35 26.24 32.85 -0.33
N LEU A 36 26.76 32.64 0.89
CA LEU A 36 26.42 31.50 1.76
C LEU A 36 24.95 31.48 2.19
N GLY A 37 24.32 32.65 2.31
CA GLY A 37 22.89 32.79 2.59
C GLY A 37 21.99 32.27 1.44
N ASN A 38 22.48 32.26 0.21
CA ASN A 38 21.72 31.85 -0.98
C ASN A 38 21.84 30.34 -1.31
N SER A 39 22.36 29.51 -0.39
CA SER A 39 22.59 28.06 -0.59
C SER A 39 23.47 27.77 -1.83
N PRO A 40 24.75 28.13 -1.80
CA PRO A 40 25.68 28.02 -2.94
C PRO A 40 25.87 26.58 -3.45
N SER A 41 26.35 26.47 -4.69
CA SER A 41 26.74 25.18 -5.28
C SER A 41 27.97 24.57 -4.56
N THR A 42 28.23 23.28 -4.74
CA THR A 42 29.41 22.64 -4.12
C THR A 42 30.72 23.24 -4.63
N GLU A 43 30.75 23.67 -5.89
CA GLU A 43 31.90 24.32 -6.52
C GLU A 43 32.10 25.74 -5.97
N GLU A 44 31.03 26.52 -5.84
CA GLU A 44 31.08 27.85 -5.22
C GLU A 44 31.52 27.78 -3.75
N LEU A 45 31.02 26.81 -2.99
CA LEU A 45 31.44 26.59 -1.60
C LEU A 45 32.92 26.20 -1.52
N PHE A 46 33.40 25.39 -2.46
CA PHE A 46 34.80 25.00 -2.53
C PHE A 46 35.68 26.22 -2.84
N GLN A 47 35.29 27.06 -3.80
CA GLN A 47 35.99 28.30 -4.14
C GLN A 47 36.05 29.27 -2.96
N ILE A 48 34.92 29.47 -2.27
CA ILE A 48 34.84 30.30 -1.06
C ILE A 48 35.77 29.74 0.04
N ALA A 49 35.69 28.45 0.33
CA ALA A 49 36.55 27.82 1.34
C ALA A 49 38.03 27.91 0.97
N SER A 50 38.40 27.71 -0.31
CA SER A 50 39.78 27.84 -0.76
C SER A 50 40.31 29.27 -0.67
N HIS A 51 39.48 30.27 -1.00
CA HIS A 51 39.87 31.67 -0.95
C HIS A 51 40.21 32.11 0.48
N PHE A 52 39.38 31.73 1.47
CA PHE A 52 39.64 32.06 2.87
C PHE A 52 40.72 31.20 3.52
N ASP A 53 40.93 29.96 3.06
CA ASP A 53 42.07 29.13 3.48
C ASP A 53 43.40 29.79 3.04
N ASP A 54 43.50 30.20 1.78
CA ASP A 54 44.68 30.88 1.22
C ASP A 54 44.95 32.22 1.95
N LEU A 55 43.91 32.98 2.29
CA LEU A 55 44.02 34.23 3.06
C LEU A 55 44.42 34.01 4.53
N SER A 56 43.97 32.92 5.14
CA SER A 56 44.30 32.58 6.53
C SER A 56 45.78 32.22 6.71
N HIS A 57 46.38 31.60 5.68
CA HIS A 57 47.82 31.33 5.64
C HIS A 57 48.70 32.58 5.49
N VAL A 58 48.15 33.67 4.95
CA VAL A 58 48.86 34.94 4.73
C VAL A 58 48.69 35.92 5.90
N SER A 59 47.59 35.80 6.67
CA SER A 59 47.17 36.80 7.67
C SER A 59 47.81 36.65 9.05
N THR A 60 48.72 35.69 9.29
CA THR A 60 49.42 35.49 10.57
C THR A 60 50.32 36.65 11.02
N LEU A 61 50.40 37.75 10.26
CA LEU A 61 51.28 38.90 10.53
C LEU A 61 50.57 40.27 10.62
N ALA A 62 49.23 40.34 10.54
CA ALA A 62 48.48 41.60 10.58
C ALA A 62 47.68 41.79 11.88
N PHE A 63 47.60 43.02 12.40
CA PHE A 63 46.75 43.38 13.55
C PHE A 63 45.27 43.17 13.19
N GLU A 64 44.64 42.13 13.74
CA GLU A 64 43.22 41.85 13.52
C GLU A 64 42.33 42.80 14.33
N SER A 65 41.38 43.44 13.65
CA SER A 65 40.35 44.23 14.31
C SER A 65 39.28 43.30 14.92
N SER A 66 38.78 43.63 16.11
CA SER A 66 37.77 42.82 16.82
C SER A 66 36.54 42.51 15.95
N ASP A 67 36.11 43.46 15.12
CA ASP A 67 34.94 43.32 14.24
C ASP A 67 35.19 42.34 13.07
N GLU A 68 36.43 42.29 12.55
CA GLU A 68 36.83 41.39 11.46
C GLU A 68 36.88 39.94 11.94
N SER A 69 37.38 39.69 13.15
CA SER A 69 37.36 38.36 13.77
C SER A 69 35.93 37.85 14.04
N ALA A 70 35.01 38.74 14.44
CA ALA A 70 33.61 38.40 14.64
C ALA A 70 32.91 38.04 13.33
N LEU A 71 33.21 38.77 12.25
CA LEU A 71 32.70 38.49 10.92
C LEU A 71 33.25 37.16 10.38
N GLU A 72 34.54 36.89 10.57
CA GLU A 72 35.17 35.62 10.20
C GLU A 72 34.54 34.41 10.92
N HIS A 73 34.28 34.52 12.22
CA HIS A 73 33.57 33.48 12.97
C HIS A 73 32.17 33.22 12.41
N SER A 74 31.45 34.27 12.00
CA SER A 74 30.11 34.13 11.39
C SER A 74 30.17 33.42 10.04
N VAL A 75 31.16 33.76 9.20
CA VAL A 75 31.38 33.12 7.90
C VAL A 75 31.82 31.66 8.07
N ALA A 76 32.72 31.38 9.02
CA ALA A 76 33.17 30.03 9.37
C ALA A 76 32.01 29.14 9.84
N SER A 77 31.10 29.68 10.65
CA SER A 77 29.87 28.99 11.06
C SER A 77 28.97 28.67 9.86
N LEU A 78 28.75 29.65 8.97
CA LEU A 78 27.92 29.47 7.77
C LEU A 78 28.54 28.43 6.81
N VAL A 79 29.85 28.48 6.59
CA VAL A 79 30.57 27.47 5.80
C VAL A 79 30.37 26.10 6.42
N THR A 80 30.56 25.96 7.73
CA THR A 80 30.37 24.68 8.45
C THR A 80 28.97 24.11 8.28
N VAL A 81 27.93 24.95 8.44
CA VAL A 81 26.54 24.54 8.25
C VAL A 81 26.26 24.12 6.80
N GLN A 82 26.81 24.85 5.82
CA GLN A 82 26.64 24.51 4.40
C GLN A 82 27.39 23.22 4.02
N VAL A 83 28.62 23.03 4.50
CA VAL A 83 29.42 21.80 4.32
C VAL A 83 28.65 20.61 4.91
N TYR A 84 28.19 20.75 6.15
CA TYR A 84 27.35 19.76 6.82
C TYR A 84 26.10 19.42 5.99
N GLN A 85 25.36 20.43 5.55
CA GLN A 85 24.12 20.24 4.80
C GLN A 85 24.36 19.48 3.47
N LYS A 86 25.41 19.82 2.72
CA LYS A 86 25.77 19.12 1.48
C LYS A 86 26.12 17.65 1.76
N LEU A 87 26.97 17.39 2.76
CA LEU A 87 27.36 16.03 3.15
C LEU A 87 26.17 15.21 3.65
N PHE A 88 25.31 15.81 4.47
CA PHE A 88 24.11 15.17 5.01
C PHE A 88 23.14 14.76 3.90
N ILE A 89 22.87 15.65 2.94
CA ILE A 89 22.00 15.37 1.80
C ILE A 89 22.61 14.27 0.93
N GLU A 90 23.92 14.31 0.66
CA GLU A 90 24.57 13.34 -0.20
C GLU A 90 24.63 11.94 0.43
N VAL A 91 25.02 11.82 1.71
CA VAL A 91 24.99 10.53 2.42
C VAL A 91 23.58 9.95 2.44
N ARG A 92 22.56 10.79 2.71
CA ARG A 92 21.15 10.36 2.66
C ARG A 92 20.76 9.85 1.27
N ASN A 93 21.11 10.57 0.22
CA ASN A 93 20.76 10.18 -1.15
C ASN A 93 21.43 8.86 -1.55
N LEU A 94 22.72 8.66 -1.18
CA LEU A 94 23.43 7.40 -1.41
C LEU A 94 22.81 6.23 -0.61
N ALA A 95 22.37 6.47 0.62
CA ALA A 95 21.67 5.47 1.42
C ALA A 95 20.31 5.08 0.82
N LEU A 96 19.54 6.07 0.34
CA LEU A 96 18.25 5.85 -0.32
C LEU A 96 18.43 5.11 -1.66
N GLU A 97 19.45 5.46 -2.45
CA GLU A 97 19.76 4.75 -3.70
C GLU A 97 20.10 3.27 -3.45
N ALA A 98 20.91 2.98 -2.42
CA ALA A 98 21.19 1.60 -2.02
C ALA A 98 19.95 0.86 -1.53
N GLU A 99 19.06 1.52 -0.79
CA GLU A 99 17.80 0.94 -0.31
C GLU A 99 16.84 0.61 -1.46
N ASP A 100 16.67 1.53 -2.41
CA ASP A 100 15.77 1.36 -3.55
C ASP A 100 16.18 0.17 -4.43
N GLU A 101 17.49 0.01 -4.68
CA GLU A 101 18.00 -1.16 -5.41
C GLU A 101 17.87 -2.44 -4.58
N ALA A 102 18.16 -2.42 -3.26
CA ALA A 102 17.99 -3.58 -2.40
C ALA A 102 16.53 -4.07 -2.38
N GLU A 103 15.58 -3.13 -2.36
CA GLU A 103 14.17 -3.46 -2.41
C GLU A 103 13.73 -4.01 -3.77
N TRP A 104 14.28 -3.47 -4.87
CA TRP A 104 14.03 -4.05 -6.20
C TRP A 104 14.45 -5.52 -6.25
N TRP A 105 15.63 -5.86 -5.73
CA TRP A 105 16.09 -7.25 -5.62
C TRP A 105 15.20 -8.10 -4.69
N ALA A 106 14.74 -7.54 -3.58
CA ALA A 106 13.78 -8.20 -2.70
C ALA A 106 12.44 -8.47 -3.42
N GLY A 107 11.96 -7.54 -4.26
CA GLY A 107 10.76 -7.71 -5.09
C GLY A 107 10.89 -8.85 -6.10
N VAL A 108 12.04 -8.98 -6.76
CA VAL A 108 12.31 -10.10 -7.68
C VAL A 108 12.26 -11.46 -6.96
N GLN A 109 12.72 -11.52 -5.71
CA GLN A 109 12.69 -12.75 -4.90
C GLN A 109 11.33 -13.07 -4.28
N ARG A 110 10.56 -12.04 -3.91
CA ARG A 110 9.22 -12.16 -3.32
C ARG A 110 8.22 -12.74 -4.31
N ARG A 111 8.27 -12.26 -5.57
CA ARG A 111 7.37 -12.74 -6.62
C ARG A 111 7.66 -14.21 -6.94
N GLY A 112 6.65 -15.08 -6.81
CA GLY A 112 6.82 -16.53 -6.96
C GLY A 112 7.49 -16.98 -8.26
N SER A 113 7.12 -16.37 -9.39
CA SER A 113 7.75 -16.59 -10.71
C SER A 113 8.78 -15.51 -11.08
N GLY A 114 9.05 -14.55 -10.19
CA GLY A 114 9.93 -13.40 -10.45
C GLY A 114 11.36 -13.81 -10.74
N VAL A 115 11.90 -14.76 -9.96
CA VAL A 115 13.26 -15.28 -10.15
C VAL A 115 13.40 -16.03 -11.47
N ALA A 116 12.42 -16.86 -11.84
CA ALA A 116 12.41 -17.57 -13.11
C ALA A 116 12.30 -16.60 -14.30
N TYR A 117 11.47 -15.57 -14.18
CA TYR A 117 11.37 -14.51 -15.18
C TYR A 117 12.66 -13.69 -15.28
N PHE A 118 13.32 -13.41 -14.16
CA PHE A 118 14.62 -12.72 -14.15
C PHE A 118 15.74 -13.56 -14.75
N LEU A 119 15.73 -14.89 -14.54
CA LEU A 119 16.63 -15.81 -15.23
C LEU A 119 16.40 -15.72 -16.75
N LEU A 120 15.14 -15.70 -17.21
CA LEU A 120 14.82 -15.50 -18.61
C LEU A 120 15.30 -14.13 -19.12
N GLN A 121 15.08 -13.05 -18.38
CA GLN A 121 15.54 -11.70 -18.76
C GLN A 121 17.07 -11.63 -18.88
N THR A 122 17.82 -12.27 -17.99
CA THR A 122 19.29 -12.20 -17.99
C THR A 122 19.97 -13.27 -18.85
N LEU A 123 19.23 -14.21 -19.42
CA LEU A 123 19.77 -15.32 -20.22
C LEU A 123 20.67 -14.86 -21.38
N PRO A 124 20.28 -13.89 -22.24
CA PRO A 124 21.13 -13.47 -23.34
C PRO A 124 22.49 -12.96 -22.88
N GLN A 125 22.52 -12.17 -21.80
CA GLN A 125 23.76 -11.64 -21.24
C GLN A 125 24.64 -12.73 -20.59
N ARG A 126 24.02 -13.76 -20.01
CA ARG A 126 24.75 -14.91 -19.46
C ARG A 126 25.33 -15.78 -20.56
N LEU A 127 24.60 -15.98 -21.66
CA LEU A 127 25.06 -16.73 -22.83
C LEU A 127 26.22 -16.04 -23.54
N THR A 128 26.21 -14.71 -23.67
CA THR A 128 27.35 -13.98 -24.25
C THR A 128 28.60 -14.08 -23.38
N ARG A 129 28.47 -14.02 -22.06
CA ARG A 129 29.59 -14.27 -21.14
C ARG A 129 30.14 -15.69 -21.29
N LEU A 130 29.24 -16.68 -21.32
CA LEU A 130 29.62 -18.07 -21.53
C LEU A 130 30.32 -18.26 -22.88
N SER A 131 29.83 -17.66 -23.97
CA SER A 131 30.50 -17.76 -25.27
C SER A 131 31.89 -17.13 -25.25
N HIS A 132 32.05 -15.97 -24.58
CA HIS A 132 33.37 -15.36 -24.41
C HIS A 132 34.32 -16.24 -23.59
N THR A 133 33.85 -16.84 -22.48
CA THR A 133 34.68 -17.75 -21.68
C THR A 133 35.07 -19.01 -22.47
N ILE A 134 34.16 -19.56 -23.27
CA ILE A 134 34.47 -20.70 -24.14
C ILE A 134 35.48 -20.31 -25.22
N LEU A 135 35.31 -19.16 -25.88
CA LEU A 135 36.25 -18.68 -26.90
C LEU A 135 37.64 -18.42 -26.33
N HIS A 136 37.73 -17.80 -25.15
CA HIS A 136 39.01 -17.62 -24.45
C HIS A 136 39.65 -18.96 -24.09
N ALA A 137 38.90 -19.89 -23.48
CA ALA A 137 39.42 -21.21 -23.13
C ALA A 137 39.84 -22.05 -24.35
N MET A 138 39.21 -21.86 -25.51
CA MET A 138 39.59 -22.51 -26.77
C MET A 138 40.83 -21.89 -27.40
N ASN A 139 41.02 -20.57 -27.25
CA ASN A 139 42.17 -19.85 -27.77
C ASN A 139 43.42 -20.06 -26.91
N ASP A 140 43.25 -20.33 -25.61
CA ASP A 140 44.33 -20.61 -24.67
C ASP A 140 44.78 -22.10 -24.71
N HIS A 141 44.16 -22.94 -25.54
CA HIS A 141 44.53 -24.35 -25.72
C HIS A 141 45.41 -24.52 -26.96
N ASP A 142 46.55 -25.20 -26.82
CA ASP A 142 47.45 -25.52 -27.93
C ASP A 142 47.18 -26.94 -28.48
N PRO A 143 46.82 -27.13 -29.78
CA PRO A 143 46.50 -26.15 -30.83
C PRO A 143 45.07 -25.56 -30.71
N PRO A 144 44.83 -24.36 -31.28
CA PRO A 144 43.55 -23.67 -31.15
C PRO A 144 42.42 -24.46 -31.81
N LEU A 145 41.38 -24.75 -31.03
CA LEU A 145 40.23 -25.54 -31.47
C LEU A 145 39.26 -24.66 -32.27
N ALA A 146 38.74 -25.16 -33.40
CA ALA A 146 37.67 -24.49 -34.15
C ALA A 146 36.29 -24.76 -33.51
N ILE A 147 35.35 -23.82 -33.64
CA ILE A 147 33.97 -23.94 -33.09
C ILE A 147 33.25 -25.21 -33.60
N SER A 148 33.56 -25.65 -34.82
CA SER A 148 33.02 -26.87 -35.43
C SER A 148 33.49 -28.17 -34.75
N SER A 149 34.51 -28.12 -33.90
CA SER A 149 35.08 -29.29 -33.20
C SER A 149 34.55 -29.48 -31.77
N LEU A 150 33.63 -28.62 -31.30
CA LEU A 150 33.02 -28.69 -29.97
C LEU A 150 32.21 -29.96 -29.78
N ARG A 151 32.85 -31.02 -29.30
CA ARG A 151 32.21 -32.26 -28.83
C ARG A 151 32.01 -32.22 -27.32
N PRO A 152 30.95 -32.85 -26.78
CA PRO A 152 30.68 -32.87 -25.34
C PRO A 152 31.85 -33.44 -24.51
N ASP A 153 32.62 -34.37 -25.08
CA ASP A 153 33.81 -34.93 -24.42
C ASP A 153 34.96 -33.92 -24.30
N ILE A 154 35.13 -33.06 -25.29
CA ILE A 154 36.16 -32.00 -25.30
C ILE A 154 35.75 -30.89 -24.34
N ILE A 155 34.46 -30.56 -24.26
CA ILE A 155 33.92 -29.61 -23.26
C ILE A 155 34.18 -30.11 -21.84
N LYS A 156 34.00 -31.41 -21.58
CA LYS A 156 34.30 -32.01 -20.27
C LYS A 156 35.81 -32.01 -19.94
N LYS A 157 36.68 -32.06 -20.95
CA LYS A 157 38.15 -31.93 -20.80
C LYS A 157 38.60 -30.49 -20.59
N LEU A 158 38.01 -29.53 -21.31
CA LEU A 158 38.27 -28.09 -21.17
C LEU A 158 37.76 -27.55 -19.82
N PHE A 159 36.68 -28.12 -19.30
CA PHE A 159 36.05 -27.73 -18.05
C PHE A 159 35.85 -28.94 -17.13
N PRO A 160 36.92 -29.43 -16.48
CA PRO A 160 36.82 -30.58 -15.60
C PRO A 160 35.85 -30.29 -14.45
N SER A 161 34.98 -31.26 -14.14
CA SER A 161 34.06 -31.19 -13.00
C SER A 161 34.84 -31.37 -11.71
N SER A 162 35.41 -30.28 -11.20
CA SER A 162 36.06 -30.20 -9.90
C SER A 162 35.02 -29.91 -8.79
N PRO A 163 35.35 -30.06 -7.50
CA PRO A 163 34.47 -29.61 -6.41
C PRO A 163 34.20 -28.10 -6.45
N ARG A 164 35.07 -27.31 -7.10
CA ARG A 164 34.82 -25.90 -7.42
C ARG A 164 33.97 -25.80 -8.69
N PRO A 165 33.04 -24.83 -8.77
CA PRO A 165 32.21 -24.61 -9.95
C PRO A 165 33.09 -24.42 -11.18
N SER A 166 32.78 -25.16 -12.25
CA SER A 166 33.54 -25.09 -13.50
C SER A 166 33.47 -23.69 -14.09
N ALA A 167 34.47 -23.29 -14.88
CA ALA A 167 34.49 -21.94 -15.47
C ALA A 167 33.23 -21.65 -16.33
N LEU A 168 32.58 -22.68 -16.88
CA LEU A 168 31.26 -22.56 -17.52
C LEU A 168 30.17 -22.11 -16.54
N VAL A 169 30.04 -22.79 -15.40
CA VAL A 169 29.04 -22.46 -14.38
C VAL A 169 29.31 -21.08 -13.79
N THR A 170 30.58 -20.77 -13.57
CA THR A 170 31.05 -19.48 -13.05
C THR A 170 30.82 -18.33 -14.05
N SER A 171 30.91 -18.58 -15.36
CA SER A 171 30.56 -17.59 -16.41
C SER A 171 29.06 -17.26 -16.44
N LEU A 172 28.21 -18.28 -16.23
CA LEU A 172 26.76 -18.14 -16.15
C LEU A 172 26.33 -17.50 -14.83
N PHE A 173 27.02 -17.81 -13.74
CA PHE A 173 26.69 -17.42 -12.37
C PHE A 173 27.97 -16.91 -11.67
N PRO A 174 28.34 -15.64 -11.85
CA PRO A 174 29.61 -15.10 -11.35
C PRO A 174 29.70 -15.06 -9.81
N HIS A 175 28.57 -15.17 -9.12
CA HIS A 175 28.55 -15.25 -7.66
C HIS A 175 29.18 -16.54 -7.09
N LEU A 176 29.29 -17.58 -7.92
CA LEU A 176 29.83 -18.88 -7.52
C LEU A 176 31.37 -18.91 -7.48
N VAL A 177 32.06 -17.87 -7.97
CA VAL A 177 33.54 -17.81 -7.96
C VAL A 177 34.10 -18.04 -6.55
N ASN A 178 33.45 -17.44 -5.55
CA ASN A 178 33.92 -17.49 -4.15
C ASN A 178 33.23 -18.58 -3.31
N THR A 179 32.29 -19.34 -3.89
CA THR A 179 31.61 -20.41 -3.14
C THR A 179 32.44 -21.68 -3.13
N THR A 180 32.87 -22.09 -1.93
CA THR A 180 33.65 -23.30 -1.70
C THR A 180 32.78 -24.52 -1.38
N HIS A 181 31.49 -24.32 -1.10
CA HIS A 181 30.57 -25.39 -0.73
C HIS A 181 30.14 -26.20 -1.95
N ALA A 182 30.30 -27.52 -1.86
CA ALA A 182 29.94 -28.48 -2.88
C ALA A 182 28.42 -28.51 -3.17
N THR A 183 27.55 -27.97 -2.32
CA THR A 183 26.09 -28.06 -2.48
C THR A 183 25.50 -27.35 -3.71
N TRP A 184 26.32 -26.61 -4.48
CA TRP A 184 25.86 -25.90 -5.68
C TRP A 184 25.30 -26.84 -6.76
N TYR A 185 25.83 -28.06 -6.91
CA TYR A 185 25.36 -29.01 -7.93
C TYR A 185 23.96 -29.57 -7.67
N LEU A 186 23.45 -29.47 -6.44
CA LEU A 186 22.10 -29.89 -6.07
C LEU A 186 21.05 -28.80 -6.35
N GLN A 187 21.49 -27.58 -6.66
CA GLN A 187 20.59 -26.44 -6.81
C GLN A 187 20.10 -26.29 -8.25
N THR A 188 18.80 -26.01 -8.40
CA THR A 188 18.24 -25.67 -9.70
C THR A 188 18.78 -24.30 -10.17
N PRO A 189 18.84 -24.02 -11.50
CA PRO A 189 19.26 -22.72 -12.00
C PRO A 189 18.47 -21.54 -11.40
N VAL A 190 17.20 -21.76 -11.08
CA VAL A 190 16.34 -20.77 -10.42
C VAL A 190 16.81 -20.51 -8.98
N GLN A 191 17.23 -21.56 -8.25
CA GLN A 191 17.78 -21.40 -6.90
C GLN A 191 19.15 -20.71 -6.91
N LEU A 192 19.99 -20.97 -7.92
CA LEU A 192 21.27 -20.26 -8.09
C LEU A 192 21.05 -18.76 -8.33
N VAL A 193 20.10 -18.40 -9.20
CA VAL A 193 19.72 -16.98 -9.39
C VAL A 193 19.12 -16.38 -8.12
N ARG A 194 18.33 -17.16 -7.36
CA ARG A 194 17.80 -16.70 -6.07
C ARG A 194 18.93 -16.39 -5.09
N GLY A 195 19.98 -17.21 -5.07
CA GLY A 195 21.22 -16.98 -4.32
C GLY A 195 21.94 -15.72 -4.76
N GLU A 196 22.12 -15.51 -6.07
CA GLU A 196 22.70 -14.28 -6.64
C GLU A 196 21.93 -13.02 -6.19
N CYS A 197 20.61 -13.02 -6.33
CA CYS A 197 19.77 -11.92 -5.89
C CYS A 197 19.90 -11.67 -4.38
N SER A 198 20.07 -12.75 -3.59
CA SER A 198 20.21 -12.63 -2.14
C SER A 198 21.53 -12.01 -1.77
N GLN A 199 22.62 -12.42 -2.41
CA GLN A 199 23.95 -11.86 -2.15
C GLN A 199 24.00 -10.38 -2.55
N LYS A 200 23.46 -10.02 -3.72
CA LYS A 200 23.39 -8.61 -4.15
C LYS A 200 22.54 -7.77 -3.21
N ARG A 201 21.39 -8.30 -2.76
CA ARG A 201 20.57 -7.63 -1.75
C ARG A 201 21.36 -7.42 -0.47
N MET A 202 21.97 -8.47 0.10
CA MET A 202 22.73 -8.36 1.36
C MET A 202 23.90 -7.38 1.25
N ALA A 203 24.60 -7.35 0.11
CA ALA A 203 25.66 -6.37 -0.14
C ALA A 203 25.13 -4.94 -0.18
N LEU A 204 24.00 -4.69 -0.85
CA LEU A 204 23.35 -3.38 -0.86
C LEU A 204 22.82 -2.97 0.51
N GLU A 205 22.31 -3.92 1.30
CA GLU A 205 21.88 -3.68 2.67
C GLU A 205 23.06 -3.32 3.58
N SER A 206 24.21 -3.99 3.43
CA SER A 206 25.44 -3.63 4.14
C SER A 206 25.92 -2.22 3.78
N ILE A 207 25.86 -1.85 2.49
CA ILE A 207 26.18 -0.49 2.03
C ILE A 207 25.21 0.54 2.64
N ARG A 208 23.90 0.27 2.56
CA ARG A 208 22.85 1.09 3.18
C ARG A 208 23.11 1.29 4.67
N ASP A 209 23.41 0.21 5.39
CA ASP A 209 23.63 0.23 6.84
C ASP A 209 24.87 1.06 7.18
N SER A 210 25.95 0.96 6.41
CA SER A 210 27.15 1.80 6.57
C SER A 210 26.86 3.30 6.39
N TYR A 211 26.01 3.66 5.41
CA TYR A 211 25.62 5.05 5.20
C TYR A 211 24.58 5.52 6.22
N ALA A 212 23.67 4.65 6.65
CA ALA A 212 22.71 4.96 7.71
C ALA A 212 23.43 5.27 9.02
N GLU A 213 24.49 4.53 9.36
CA GLU A 213 25.31 4.84 10.53
C GLU A 213 25.99 6.21 10.41
N LYS A 214 26.63 6.50 9.26
CA LYS A 214 27.21 7.83 8.99
C LYS A 214 26.17 8.94 9.04
N PHE A 215 24.98 8.69 8.50
CA PHE A 215 23.85 9.60 8.51
C PHE A 215 23.37 9.91 9.93
N ALA A 216 23.30 8.91 10.81
CA ALA A 216 22.96 9.10 12.22
C ALA A 216 24.00 9.91 12.98
N ARG A 217 25.28 9.59 12.78
CA ARG A 217 26.39 10.35 13.40
C ARG A 217 26.37 11.81 12.94
N LEU A 218 26.13 12.06 11.65
CA LEU A 218 25.94 13.41 11.12
C LEU A 218 24.70 14.09 11.72
N HIS A 219 23.57 13.40 11.81
CA HIS A 219 22.36 13.96 12.44
C HIS A 219 22.60 14.40 13.89
N ALA A 220 23.35 13.62 14.67
CA ALA A 220 23.73 13.97 16.03
C ALA A 220 24.58 15.27 16.07
N ILE A 221 25.56 15.41 15.16
CA ILE A 221 26.36 16.63 15.04
C ILE A 221 25.48 17.83 14.63
N GLY A 222 24.56 17.61 13.69
CA GLY A 222 23.60 18.62 13.23
C GLY A 222 22.69 19.15 14.34
N ALA A 223 22.28 18.29 15.27
CA ALA A 223 21.48 18.71 16.43
C ALA A 223 22.25 19.73 17.30
N HIS A 224 23.57 19.54 17.48
CA HIS A 224 24.41 20.50 18.20
C HIS A 224 24.66 21.80 17.42
N LEU A 225 24.77 21.71 16.09
CA LEU A 225 24.92 22.89 15.21
C LEU A 225 23.63 23.74 15.15
N MET A 226 22.46 23.12 15.25
CA MET A 226 21.14 23.77 15.11
C MET A 226 20.47 24.13 16.43
N ALA A 227 20.97 23.65 17.59
CA ALA A 227 20.40 23.93 18.92
C ALA A 227 20.64 25.37 19.43
N SER A 228 21.15 26.29 18.60
CA SER A 228 21.24 27.71 18.98
C SER A 228 19.92 28.45 18.67
N PRO A 229 19.37 29.26 19.60
CA PRO A 229 17.98 29.70 19.54
C PRO A 229 17.80 30.82 18.50
N THR A 230 17.18 30.47 17.38
CA THR A 230 16.38 31.43 16.63
C THR A 230 14.96 31.42 17.20
N GLY A 231 14.69 32.36 18.13
CA GLY A 231 13.32 32.79 18.47
C GLY A 231 12.67 32.17 19.70
N GLY A 232 12.91 32.78 20.87
CA GLY A 232 12.09 32.61 22.07
C GLY A 232 12.17 33.87 22.92
N ALA A 233 11.31 34.86 22.62
CA ALA A 233 11.13 36.04 23.46
C ALA A 233 10.63 35.60 24.84
N SER A 234 11.49 35.65 25.85
CA SER A 234 11.11 35.66 27.26
C SER A 234 11.78 36.86 27.89
N THR A 235 10.95 37.74 28.42
CA THR A 235 11.27 39.01 29.07
C THR A 235 12.04 38.79 30.37
N MET A 236 12.93 39.76 30.64
CA MET A 236 13.68 40.02 31.88
C MET A 236 15.03 39.31 32.04
N GLY A 237 16.08 40.05 31.69
CA GLY A 237 17.47 39.75 32.00
C GLY A 237 18.36 40.43 30.98
N VAL A 238 19.12 41.43 31.39
CA VAL A 238 20.08 42.15 30.54
C VAL A 238 21.15 41.14 30.09
N ALA A 239 21.05 40.64 28.86
CA ALA A 239 22.06 39.81 28.22
C ALA A 239 22.92 40.68 27.29
N THR A 240 24.23 40.62 27.49
CA THR A 240 25.24 41.20 26.59
C THR A 240 25.14 40.59 25.19
N PRO A 241 25.49 41.31 24.11
CA PRO A 241 25.24 40.91 22.71
C PRO A 241 26.05 39.70 22.19
N ASP A 242 26.82 39.00 23.04
CA ASP A 242 27.73 37.91 22.64
C ASP A 242 27.24 36.49 22.97
N GLU A 243 26.11 36.32 23.67
CA GLU A 243 25.69 35.00 24.21
C GLU A 243 25.01 34.04 23.20
N GLY A 244 24.90 34.41 21.92
CA GLY A 244 24.20 33.61 20.90
C GLY A 244 25.07 32.99 19.79
N ARG A 245 26.37 33.29 19.76
CA ARG A 245 27.27 32.86 18.66
C ARG A 245 27.97 31.53 19.01
N LEU A 246 28.01 30.60 18.05
CA LEU A 246 28.80 29.37 18.19
C LEU A 246 30.27 29.76 18.40
N SER A 247 30.86 29.31 19.49
CA SER A 247 32.27 29.59 19.77
C SER A 247 33.15 28.94 18.69
N HIS A 248 34.20 29.64 18.25
CA HIS A 248 35.18 29.13 17.28
C HIS A 248 35.68 27.70 17.59
N PRO A 249 36.03 27.33 18.84
CA PRO A 249 36.42 25.95 19.16
C PRO A 249 35.30 24.93 18.94
N MET A 250 34.04 25.31 19.14
CA MET A 250 32.90 24.42 18.91
C MET A 250 32.62 24.21 17.42
N ILE A 251 32.78 25.26 16.61
CA ILE A 251 32.71 25.17 15.14
C ILE A 251 33.80 24.22 14.64
N MET A 252 35.03 24.42 15.11
CA MET A 252 36.17 23.59 14.72
C MET A 252 36.00 22.14 15.16
N ALA A 253 35.58 21.90 16.41
CA ALA A 253 35.28 20.57 16.92
C ALA A 253 34.18 19.86 16.09
N SER A 254 33.14 20.59 15.67
CA SER A 254 32.07 20.02 14.85
C SER A 254 32.56 19.60 13.46
N LEU A 255 33.43 20.39 12.80
CA LEU A 255 34.02 20.03 11.51
C LEU A 255 34.96 18.83 11.61
N HIS A 256 35.75 18.76 12.69
CA HIS A 256 36.57 17.59 12.97
C HIS A 256 35.73 16.34 13.19
N GLN A 257 34.63 16.47 13.94
CA GLN A 257 33.72 15.36 14.15
C GLN A 257 33.07 14.90 12.84
N ILE A 258 32.70 15.83 11.95
CA ILE A 258 32.21 15.52 10.59
C ILE A 258 33.28 14.75 9.80
N TYR A 259 34.53 15.20 9.81
CA TYR A 259 35.62 14.50 9.14
C TYR A 259 35.84 13.08 9.69
N ALA A 260 35.82 12.92 11.01
CA ALA A 260 35.98 11.63 11.68
C ALA A 260 34.86 10.62 11.35
N VAL A 261 33.67 11.07 10.94
CA VAL A 261 32.59 10.18 10.46
C VAL A 261 32.97 9.49 9.14
N PHE A 262 33.74 10.14 8.27
CA PHE A 262 34.08 9.62 6.95
C PHE A 262 35.39 8.83 6.93
N GLU A 263 36.36 9.26 7.72
CA GLU A 263 37.71 8.66 7.75
C GLU A 263 38.12 8.38 9.21
N PRO A 264 37.59 7.31 9.83
CA PRO A 264 37.80 7.02 11.25
C PRO A 264 39.25 6.64 11.57
N ASP A 265 39.96 5.98 10.64
CA ASP A 265 41.35 5.55 10.83
C ASP A 265 42.34 6.71 10.70
N ALA A 266 42.05 7.68 9.83
CA ALA A 266 42.87 8.89 9.66
C ALA A 266 42.65 9.93 10.78
N ALA A 267 41.63 9.78 11.62
CA ALA A 267 41.42 10.67 12.77
C ALA A 267 42.54 10.55 13.82
N SER A 268 43.26 9.41 13.84
CA SER A 268 44.41 9.16 14.73
C SER A 268 45.76 9.66 14.16
N LEU A 269 45.83 9.90 12.84
CA LEU A 269 47.03 10.30 12.13
C LEU A 269 46.83 11.72 11.59
N THR A 270 47.23 12.70 12.38
CA THR A 270 47.09 14.16 12.21
C THR A 270 47.60 14.76 10.89
N PRO A 271 46.71 15.35 10.06
CA PRO A 271 47.02 16.64 9.42
C PRO A 271 45.94 17.73 9.60
N SER A 272 44.82 17.44 10.29
CA SER A 272 43.71 18.39 10.46
C SER A 272 43.82 19.26 11.71
N LEU A 273 44.50 18.81 12.78
CA LEU A 273 44.65 19.57 14.04
C LEU A 273 45.38 20.93 13.89
N GLY A 274 46.08 21.16 12.76
CA GLY A 274 46.82 22.40 12.48
C GLY A 274 46.25 23.28 11.36
N ARG A 275 45.14 22.90 10.71
CA ARG A 275 44.51 23.73 9.66
C ARG A 275 43.26 24.40 10.20
N GLY A 276 42.99 25.64 9.82
CA GLY A 276 41.79 26.35 10.22
C GLY A 276 40.48 25.72 9.69
N VAL A 277 39.36 26.30 10.10
CA VAL A 277 38.00 25.91 9.68
C VAL A 277 37.87 25.80 8.16
N PHE A 278 38.40 26.79 7.42
CA PHE A 278 38.35 26.84 5.96
C PHE A 278 39.17 25.73 5.28
N GLY A 279 40.36 25.40 5.81
CA GLY A 279 41.18 24.31 5.30
C GLY A 279 40.55 22.92 5.52
N THR A 280 39.92 22.70 6.67
CA THR A 280 39.17 21.46 6.92
C THR A 280 37.93 21.37 6.02
N ALA A 281 37.20 22.47 5.83
CA ALA A 281 36.08 22.54 4.89
C ALA A 281 36.52 22.27 3.44
N ARG A 282 37.66 22.81 3.01
CA ARG A 282 38.25 22.57 1.69
C ARG A 282 38.54 21.08 1.45
N ILE A 283 39.12 20.38 2.43
CA ILE A 283 39.38 18.93 2.33
C ILE A 283 38.07 18.15 2.24
N LEU A 284 37.10 18.50 3.08
CA LEU A 284 35.79 17.85 3.06
C LEU A 284 35.12 17.98 1.69
N LEU A 285 35.11 19.18 1.10
CA LEU A 285 34.49 19.42 -0.20
C LEU A 285 35.30 18.84 -1.37
N GLY A 286 36.61 19.05 -1.37
CA GLY A 286 37.48 18.73 -2.50
C GLY A 286 37.96 17.27 -2.55
N GLN A 287 38.03 16.57 -1.41
CA GLN A 287 38.54 15.21 -1.35
C GLN A 287 37.49 14.21 -0.85
N THR A 288 36.83 14.50 0.28
CA THR A 288 35.95 13.50 0.89
C THR A 288 34.65 13.31 0.13
N LEU A 289 34.02 14.40 -0.35
CA LEU A 289 32.78 14.33 -1.10
C LEU A 289 32.92 13.62 -2.46
N PRO A 290 33.86 14.00 -3.35
CA PRO A 290 34.07 13.27 -4.60
C PRO A 290 34.58 11.84 -4.35
N GLY A 291 35.47 11.64 -3.38
CA GLY A 291 35.97 10.32 -3.01
C GLY A 291 34.87 9.39 -2.50
N LEU A 292 33.88 9.90 -1.75
CA LEU A 292 32.71 9.14 -1.33
C LEU A 292 31.90 8.65 -2.53
N LYS A 293 31.65 9.54 -3.52
CA LYS A 293 30.92 9.20 -4.74
C LYS A 293 31.68 8.18 -5.58
N GLU A 294 32.99 8.32 -5.73
CA GLU A 294 33.82 7.38 -6.48
C GLU A 294 33.89 6.00 -5.82
N ARG A 295 34.12 5.94 -4.49
CA ARG A 295 34.07 4.69 -3.72
C ARG A 295 32.69 4.03 -3.83
N HIS A 296 31.63 4.84 -3.79
CA HIS A 296 30.27 4.37 -3.97
C HIS A 296 30.06 3.77 -5.36
N THR A 297 30.35 4.50 -6.44
CA THR A 297 30.14 4.02 -7.81
C THR A 297 30.96 2.78 -8.11
N ALA A 298 32.22 2.71 -7.66
CA ALA A 298 33.07 1.52 -7.81
C ALA A 298 32.42 0.27 -7.19
N THR A 299 31.87 0.39 -5.98
CA THR A 299 31.22 -0.74 -5.29
C THR A 299 29.80 -0.99 -5.79
N TYR A 300 29.07 0.04 -6.20
CA TYR A 300 27.64 -0.03 -6.50
C TYR A 300 27.33 -0.47 -7.94
N THR A 301 28.21 -0.17 -8.91
CA THR A 301 27.99 -0.45 -10.34
C THR A 301 27.67 -1.92 -10.64
N HIS A 302 28.28 -2.87 -9.93
CA HIS A 302 28.03 -4.30 -10.14
C HIS A 302 26.78 -4.83 -9.39
N LEU A 303 26.27 -4.07 -8.42
CA LEU A 303 25.11 -4.41 -7.59
C LEU A 303 23.80 -3.85 -8.15
N LYS A 304 23.89 -2.85 -9.02
CA LYS A 304 22.74 -2.21 -9.66
C LYS A 304 21.91 -3.19 -10.48
N ARG A 305 20.60 -2.94 -10.57
CA ARG A 305 19.72 -3.65 -11.50
C ARG A 305 20.24 -3.62 -12.95
N PRO A 306 20.03 -4.69 -13.73
CA PRO A 306 20.41 -4.72 -15.14
C PRO A 306 19.73 -3.61 -15.94
N SER A 307 20.33 -3.26 -17.08
CA SER A 307 19.81 -2.19 -17.94
C SER A 307 18.38 -2.48 -18.41
N TRP A 308 17.65 -1.42 -18.74
CA TRP A 308 16.25 -1.51 -19.16
C TRP A 308 16.07 -2.45 -20.36
N PHE A 309 16.99 -2.42 -21.34
CA PHE A 309 16.93 -3.30 -22.51
C PHE A 309 17.04 -4.79 -22.13
N VAL A 310 17.90 -5.13 -21.15
CA VAL A 310 18.04 -6.51 -20.65
C VAL A 310 16.77 -6.96 -19.94
N LEU A 311 16.09 -6.07 -19.22
CA LEU A 311 14.83 -6.43 -18.56
C LEU A 311 13.63 -6.43 -19.53
N ALA A 312 13.67 -5.60 -20.57
CA ALA A 312 12.55 -5.38 -21.48
C ALA A 312 12.57 -6.29 -22.72
N TRP A 313 13.70 -6.93 -23.06
CA TRP A 313 13.80 -7.71 -24.30
C TRP A 313 12.71 -8.77 -24.48
N PRO A 314 12.24 -9.52 -23.44
CA PRO A 314 11.19 -10.51 -23.66
C PRO A 314 9.90 -9.82 -24.11
N ARG A 315 9.61 -8.64 -23.54
CA ARG A 315 8.43 -7.85 -23.94
C ARG A 315 8.63 -7.18 -25.29
N LEU A 316 9.84 -6.77 -25.64
CA LEU A 316 10.14 -6.09 -26.90
C LEU A 316 10.18 -7.07 -28.09
N ILE A 317 10.62 -8.31 -27.88
CA ILE A 317 10.66 -9.34 -28.92
C ILE A 317 9.30 -10.04 -29.04
N PHE A 318 8.68 -10.46 -27.93
CA PHE A 318 7.40 -11.17 -27.99
C PHE A 318 6.18 -10.25 -28.01
N GLY A 319 6.29 -9.00 -27.55
CA GLY A 319 5.18 -8.05 -27.51
C GLY A 319 4.63 -7.71 -28.89
N PRO A 320 5.43 -7.21 -29.85
CA PRO A 320 4.96 -6.88 -31.20
C PRO A 320 4.31 -8.04 -31.96
N PRO A 321 4.88 -9.27 -32.04
CA PRO A 321 4.22 -10.37 -32.74
C PRO A 321 2.96 -10.84 -32.02
N LEU A 322 2.91 -10.80 -30.68
CA LEU A 322 1.73 -11.18 -29.92
C LEU A 322 0.63 -10.12 -30.05
N LEU A 323 0.99 -8.83 -30.08
CA LEU A 323 0.09 -7.72 -30.38
C LEU A 323 -0.43 -7.83 -31.82
N LEU A 324 0.43 -8.09 -32.80
CA LEU A 324 0.04 -8.28 -34.20
C LEU A 324 -0.84 -9.52 -34.36
N PHE A 325 -0.55 -10.62 -33.65
CA PHE A 325 -1.39 -11.81 -33.61
C PHE A 325 -2.74 -11.50 -32.99
N ALA A 326 -2.78 -10.79 -31.85
CA ALA A 326 -4.01 -10.39 -31.19
C ALA A 326 -4.84 -9.45 -32.08
N VAL A 327 -4.22 -8.43 -32.68
CA VAL A 327 -4.88 -7.51 -33.62
C VAL A 327 -5.35 -8.23 -34.86
N ARG A 328 -4.55 -9.13 -35.44
CA ARG A 328 -4.92 -9.93 -36.62
C ARG A 328 -6.05 -10.90 -36.29
N SER A 329 -6.01 -11.54 -35.12
CA SER A 329 -7.08 -12.40 -34.63
C SER A 329 -8.36 -11.59 -34.43
N LEU A 330 -8.27 -10.42 -33.79
CA LEU A 330 -9.40 -9.53 -33.55
C LEU A 330 -9.97 -8.96 -34.86
N TYR A 331 -9.11 -8.67 -35.84
CA TYR A 331 -9.49 -8.21 -37.17
C TYR A 331 -10.15 -9.33 -37.97
N ARG A 332 -9.63 -10.56 -37.89
CA ARG A 332 -10.23 -11.74 -38.53
C ARG A 332 -11.57 -12.11 -37.91
N SER A 333 -11.75 -11.85 -36.62
CA SER A 333 -13.01 -12.08 -35.91
C SER A 333 -13.94 -10.86 -35.91
N ARG A 334 -13.72 -9.81 -36.74
CA ARG A 334 -14.59 -8.61 -36.75
C ARG A 334 -16.05 -8.98 -36.97
N ASP A 335 -16.33 -9.83 -37.95
CA ASP A 335 -17.69 -10.23 -38.30
C ASP A 335 -18.31 -11.07 -37.18
N SER A 336 -17.54 -12.02 -36.62
CA SER A 336 -17.96 -12.84 -35.49
C SER A 336 -18.16 -12.03 -34.21
N LEU A 337 -17.32 -11.03 -33.93
CA LEU A 337 -17.43 -10.15 -32.78
C LEU A 337 -18.60 -9.18 -32.93
N TRP A 338 -18.86 -8.70 -34.14
CA TRP A 338 -20.01 -7.86 -34.42
C TRP A 338 -21.31 -8.64 -34.28
N GLU A 339 -21.34 -9.87 -34.79
CA GLU A 339 -22.46 -10.79 -34.59
C GLU A 339 -22.64 -11.14 -33.10
N THR A 340 -21.54 -11.38 -32.38
CA THR A 340 -21.57 -11.62 -30.93
C THR A 340 -22.02 -10.39 -30.15
N ALA A 341 -21.65 -9.18 -30.59
CA ALA A 341 -22.08 -7.92 -29.98
C ALA A 341 -23.57 -7.65 -30.25
N LEU A 342 -24.05 -7.93 -31.47
CA LEU A 342 -25.46 -7.86 -31.82
C LEU A 342 -26.27 -8.86 -30.97
N LYS A 343 -25.85 -10.13 -30.92
CA LYS A 343 -26.46 -11.17 -30.08
C LYS A 343 -26.39 -10.81 -28.60
N ALA A 344 -25.28 -10.25 -28.12
CA ALA A 344 -25.15 -9.78 -26.74
C ALA A 344 -26.09 -8.60 -26.46
N SER A 345 -26.24 -7.66 -27.39
CA SER A 345 -27.17 -6.55 -27.24
C SER A 345 -28.63 -7.01 -27.20
N GLU A 346 -28.96 -8.01 -28.02
CA GLU A 346 -30.27 -8.65 -28.04
C GLU A 346 -30.52 -9.43 -26.75
N THR A 347 -29.51 -10.16 -26.26
CA THR A 347 -29.55 -10.89 -24.99
C THR A 347 -29.71 -9.95 -23.81
N VAL A 348 -28.98 -8.83 -23.77
CA VAL A 348 -29.11 -7.81 -22.72
C VAL A 348 -30.50 -7.17 -22.77
N ARG A 349 -31.01 -6.84 -23.96
CA ARG A 349 -32.37 -6.30 -24.12
C ARG A 349 -33.43 -7.31 -23.68
N SER A 350 -33.27 -8.59 -24.03
CA SER A 350 -34.16 -9.69 -23.63
C SER A 350 -34.12 -9.93 -22.13
N PHE A 351 -32.93 -9.93 -21.52
CA PHE A 351 -32.75 -10.03 -20.08
C PHE A 351 -33.41 -8.85 -19.36
N TRP A 352 -33.18 -7.62 -19.82
CA TRP A 352 -33.75 -6.43 -19.18
C TRP A 352 -35.28 -6.40 -19.29
N ARG A 353 -35.85 -6.78 -20.45
CA ARG A 353 -37.29 -6.84 -20.64
C ARG A 353 -37.94 -7.96 -19.81
N SER A 354 -37.44 -9.19 -19.95
CA SER A 354 -38.13 -10.39 -19.45
C SER A 354 -37.80 -10.71 -17.99
N TYR A 355 -36.60 -10.36 -17.50
CA TYR A 355 -36.16 -10.70 -16.14
C TYR A 355 -36.14 -9.51 -15.17
N VAL A 356 -36.15 -8.27 -15.67
CA VAL A 356 -36.14 -7.07 -14.81
C VAL A 356 -37.46 -6.31 -14.93
N ILE A 357 -37.86 -5.90 -16.14
CA ILE A 357 -39.05 -5.06 -16.34
C ILE A 357 -40.35 -5.83 -16.13
N GLU A 358 -40.56 -6.93 -16.86
CA GLU A 358 -41.80 -7.72 -16.77
C GLU A 358 -42.10 -8.18 -15.34
N PRO A 359 -41.13 -8.69 -14.55
CA PRO A 359 -41.41 -9.11 -13.19
C PRO A 359 -41.70 -7.93 -12.24
N ILE A 360 -41.04 -6.78 -12.41
CA ILE A 360 -41.34 -5.57 -11.62
C ILE A 360 -42.75 -5.05 -11.94
N ILE A 361 -43.15 -5.06 -13.21
CA ILE A 361 -44.51 -4.70 -13.63
C ILE A 361 -45.52 -5.71 -13.09
N GLY A 362 -45.21 -7.00 -13.12
CA GLY A 362 -46.02 -8.07 -12.53
C GLY A 362 -46.28 -7.81 -11.04
N ILE A 363 -45.22 -7.65 -10.25
CA ILE A 363 -45.31 -7.32 -8.82
C ILE A 363 -46.09 -6.02 -8.59
N LEU A 364 -45.82 -4.96 -9.38
CA LEU A 364 -46.51 -3.68 -9.24
C LEU A 364 -48.00 -3.80 -9.57
N ASN A 365 -48.36 -4.55 -10.61
CA ASN A 365 -49.75 -4.81 -10.97
C ASN A 365 -50.43 -5.69 -9.93
N THR A 366 -49.77 -6.69 -9.36
CA THR A 366 -50.30 -7.54 -8.29
C THR A 366 -50.55 -6.73 -7.01
N VAL A 367 -49.64 -5.82 -6.65
CA VAL A 367 -49.78 -4.93 -5.48
C VAL A 367 -50.81 -3.82 -5.72
N ARG A 368 -50.86 -3.25 -6.94
CA ARG A 368 -51.77 -2.16 -7.30
C ARG A 368 -53.19 -2.64 -7.58
N THR A 369 -53.33 -3.83 -8.16
CA THR A 369 -54.61 -4.49 -8.44
C THR A 369 -54.96 -5.44 -7.29
N GLY A 370 -54.90 -4.92 -6.06
CA GLY A 370 -55.25 -5.65 -4.85
C GLY A 370 -56.65 -6.24 -4.94
N GLY A 371 -56.74 -7.48 -5.42
CA GLY A 371 -57.81 -8.44 -5.17
C GLY A 371 -59.05 -8.44 -6.07
N ASP A 372 -59.31 -7.45 -6.93
CA ASP A 372 -60.71 -7.26 -7.36
C ASP A 372 -61.08 -7.37 -8.85
N GLU A 373 -60.17 -7.27 -9.82
CA GLU A 373 -60.62 -7.09 -11.23
C GLU A 373 -60.28 -8.23 -12.21
N GLY A 374 -59.38 -9.16 -11.87
CA GLY A 374 -58.87 -10.14 -12.85
C GLY A 374 -59.68 -11.43 -13.05
N MET A 375 -60.44 -11.90 -12.05
CA MET A 375 -61.05 -13.24 -12.07
C MET A 375 -62.46 -13.28 -11.45
N ARG A 376 -63.17 -12.14 -11.48
CA ARG A 376 -64.39 -11.95 -10.69
C ARG A 376 -65.69 -12.47 -11.30
N VAL A 377 -65.67 -12.99 -12.53
CA VAL A 377 -66.92 -13.18 -13.30
C VAL A 377 -67.47 -14.61 -13.25
N ILE A 378 -66.66 -15.65 -13.03
CA ILE A 378 -67.15 -17.03 -13.14
C ILE A 378 -67.59 -17.62 -11.78
N SER A 379 -66.83 -17.41 -10.70
CA SER A 379 -67.17 -18.00 -9.38
C SER A 379 -68.24 -17.24 -8.61
N LYS A 380 -68.30 -15.90 -8.71
CA LYS A 380 -69.33 -15.10 -8.04
C LYS A 380 -70.71 -15.28 -8.66
N GLU A 381 -70.77 -15.38 -10.00
CA GLU A 381 -72.04 -15.57 -10.71
C GLU A 381 -72.56 -17.00 -10.50
N GLY A 382 -71.66 -18.00 -10.50
CA GLY A 382 -71.99 -19.39 -10.14
C GLY A 382 -72.51 -19.52 -8.70
N LEU A 383 -71.79 -18.94 -7.72
CA LEU A 383 -72.20 -18.94 -6.32
C LEU A 383 -73.54 -18.22 -6.11
N LYS A 384 -73.75 -17.08 -6.77
CA LYS A 384 -75.01 -16.32 -6.71
C LYS A 384 -76.17 -17.11 -7.31
N SER A 385 -75.95 -17.79 -8.44
CA SER A 385 -76.92 -18.68 -9.07
C SER A 385 -77.29 -19.85 -8.16
N ASP A 386 -76.30 -20.47 -7.52
CA ASP A 386 -76.54 -21.60 -6.62
C ASP A 386 -77.20 -21.18 -5.29
N LEU A 387 -76.86 -20.00 -4.75
CA LEU A 387 -77.58 -19.39 -3.62
C LEU A 387 -79.03 -19.08 -3.96
N ASP A 388 -79.31 -18.57 -5.16
CA ASP A 388 -80.68 -18.26 -5.63
C ASP A 388 -81.48 -19.55 -5.92
N SER A 389 -80.81 -20.63 -6.32
CA SER A 389 -81.44 -21.96 -6.43
C SER A 389 -81.81 -22.51 -5.05
N LEU A 390 -80.89 -22.40 -4.10
CA LEU A 390 -81.10 -22.81 -2.70
C LEU A 390 -82.24 -22.01 -2.04
N GLU A 391 -82.25 -20.69 -2.24
CA GLU A 391 -83.30 -19.78 -1.76
C GLU A 391 -84.68 -20.24 -2.27
N ARG A 392 -84.82 -20.47 -3.58
CA ARG A 392 -86.07 -20.96 -4.17
C ARG A 392 -86.49 -22.34 -3.65
N MET A 393 -85.54 -23.25 -3.44
CA MET A 393 -85.86 -24.60 -2.96
C MET A 393 -86.36 -24.59 -1.51
N VAL A 394 -85.72 -23.80 -0.64
CA VAL A 394 -86.10 -23.69 0.78
C VAL A 394 -87.42 -22.94 0.95
N ILE A 395 -87.66 -21.86 0.18
CA ILE A 395 -88.94 -21.15 0.18
C ILE A 395 -90.07 -22.08 -0.26
N SER A 396 -89.85 -22.90 -1.29
CA SER A 396 -90.86 -23.85 -1.77
C SER A 396 -91.21 -24.90 -0.73
N LEU A 397 -90.22 -25.41 0.02
CA LEU A 397 -90.42 -26.41 1.06
C LEU A 397 -91.13 -25.83 2.29
N SER A 398 -90.74 -24.62 2.70
CA SER A 398 -91.29 -23.96 3.89
C SER A 398 -92.75 -23.54 3.69
N THR A 399 -93.09 -23.06 2.49
CA THR A 399 -94.47 -22.70 2.10
C THR A 399 -95.40 -23.93 2.13
N GLU A 400 -94.92 -25.09 1.67
CA GLU A 400 -95.74 -26.30 1.59
C GLU A 400 -95.93 -26.99 2.95
N LYS A 401 -94.98 -26.87 3.88
CA LYS A 401 -95.00 -27.60 5.17
C LYS A 401 -95.40 -26.80 6.38
N PHE A 402 -95.07 -25.51 6.41
CA PHE A 402 -95.32 -24.65 7.57
C PHE A 402 -96.37 -23.58 7.31
N SER A 403 -96.86 -23.45 6.07
CA SER A 403 -97.88 -22.46 5.66
C SER A 403 -97.55 -21.04 6.13
N TYR A 404 -96.28 -20.64 5.98
CA TYR A 404 -95.79 -19.35 6.46
C TYR A 404 -96.45 -18.15 5.75
N THR A 405 -96.60 -17.07 6.51
CA THR A 405 -97.06 -15.77 6.00
C THR A 405 -95.94 -15.07 5.20
N PRO A 406 -96.27 -14.17 4.25
CA PRO A 406 -95.26 -13.55 3.37
C PRO A 406 -94.16 -12.77 4.12
N GLU A 407 -94.42 -12.29 5.34
CA GLU A 407 -93.43 -11.58 6.16
C GLU A 407 -92.38 -12.53 6.78
N GLN A 408 -92.79 -13.75 7.14
CA GLN A 408 -91.90 -14.78 7.68
C GLN A 408 -91.00 -15.38 6.61
N ILE A 409 -91.49 -15.46 5.37
CA ILE A 409 -90.70 -15.90 4.21
C ILE A 409 -89.55 -14.91 3.95
N ALA A 410 -89.78 -13.60 4.10
CA ALA A 410 -88.72 -12.59 3.91
C ALA A 410 -87.61 -12.69 4.98
N GLN A 411 -87.98 -12.95 6.24
CA GLN A 411 -87.00 -13.19 7.32
C GLN A 411 -86.23 -14.49 7.11
N LEU A 412 -86.90 -15.56 6.67
CA LEU A 412 -86.26 -16.83 6.33
C LEU A 412 -85.30 -16.68 5.14
N THR A 413 -85.66 -15.90 4.12
CA THR A 413 -84.79 -15.56 2.99
C THR A 413 -83.50 -14.87 3.44
N GLU A 414 -83.59 -13.93 4.38
CA GLU A 414 -82.42 -13.24 4.94
C GLU A 414 -81.53 -14.20 5.74
N GLN A 415 -82.14 -15.10 6.54
CA GLN A 415 -81.44 -16.15 7.28
C GLN A 415 -80.75 -17.18 6.34
N ILE A 416 -81.42 -17.57 5.24
CA ILE A 416 -80.83 -18.46 4.22
C ILE A 416 -79.62 -17.81 3.54
N ARG A 417 -79.68 -16.50 3.24
CA ARG A 417 -78.53 -15.75 2.69
C ARG A 417 -77.39 -15.60 3.69
N ALA A 418 -77.70 -15.57 4.99
CA ALA A 418 -76.71 -15.67 6.06
C ALA A 418 -76.17 -17.10 6.27
N GLY A 419 -76.73 -18.10 5.57
CA GLY A 419 -76.30 -19.50 5.61
C GLY A 419 -76.96 -20.34 6.71
N ASP A 420 -77.96 -19.81 7.39
CA ASP A 420 -78.70 -20.51 8.44
C ASP A 420 -79.87 -21.31 7.83
N LEU A 421 -79.73 -22.65 7.86
CA LEU A 421 -80.71 -23.62 7.34
C LEU A 421 -81.27 -24.51 8.45
N THR A 422 -81.23 -24.03 9.69
CA THR A 422 -81.59 -24.83 10.88
C THR A 422 -83.00 -25.44 10.76
N GLU A 423 -83.97 -24.70 10.24
CA GLU A 423 -85.35 -25.20 10.08
C GLU A 423 -85.47 -26.36 9.08
N VAL A 424 -84.74 -26.32 7.97
CA VAL A 424 -84.73 -27.40 6.97
C VAL A 424 -83.96 -28.61 7.50
N MET A 425 -82.90 -28.38 8.27
CA MET A 425 -82.11 -29.43 8.90
C MET A 425 -82.92 -30.20 9.95
N MET A 426 -83.75 -29.50 10.75
CA MET A 426 -84.69 -30.13 11.68
C MET A 426 -85.72 -31.01 10.94
N LEU A 427 -86.20 -30.56 9.78
CA LEU A 427 -87.15 -31.34 8.96
C LEU A 427 -86.47 -32.60 8.39
N TYR A 428 -85.24 -32.47 7.90
CA TYR A 428 -84.42 -33.61 7.48
C TYR A 428 -84.19 -34.61 8.62
N GLU A 429 -83.80 -34.13 9.80
CA GLU A 429 -83.52 -34.96 10.97
C GLU A 429 -84.76 -35.71 11.46
N ASN A 430 -85.94 -35.11 11.33
CA ASN A 430 -87.18 -35.78 11.65
C ASN A 430 -87.56 -36.82 10.57
N ASP A 431 -87.36 -36.47 9.29
CA ASP A 431 -87.69 -37.36 8.17
C ASP A 431 -86.74 -38.57 8.06
N ILE A 432 -85.46 -38.44 8.47
CA ILE A 432 -84.50 -39.54 8.45
C ILE A 432 -84.80 -40.61 9.51
N LYS A 433 -85.50 -40.25 10.59
CA LYS A 433 -85.95 -41.19 11.63
C LYS A 433 -87.01 -42.16 11.10
N HIS A 434 -87.71 -41.80 10.02
CA HIS A 434 -88.75 -42.60 9.38
C HIS A 434 -88.59 -42.69 7.85
N PRO A 435 -87.52 -43.36 7.37
CA PRO A 435 -87.04 -43.21 5.99
C PRO A 435 -88.04 -43.68 4.94
N VAL A 436 -88.74 -44.79 5.18
CA VAL A 436 -89.69 -45.35 4.22
C VAL A 436 -90.97 -44.52 4.13
N LYS A 437 -91.46 -44.00 5.26
CA LYS A 437 -92.69 -43.19 5.31
C LYS A 437 -92.47 -41.80 4.73
N SER A 438 -91.36 -41.15 5.06
CA SER A 438 -91.05 -39.80 4.58
C SER A 438 -90.57 -39.77 3.13
N ALA A 439 -89.99 -40.86 2.61
CA ALA A 439 -89.69 -40.99 1.17
C ALA A 439 -90.96 -41.11 0.31
N VAL A 440 -91.95 -41.89 0.74
CA VAL A 440 -93.25 -42.02 0.04
C VAL A 440 -94.06 -40.72 0.13
N THR A 441 -93.91 -39.96 1.22
CA THR A 441 -94.52 -38.62 1.38
C THR A 441 -93.77 -37.54 0.58
N GLY A 442 -92.60 -37.87 0.02
CA GLY A 442 -91.80 -36.99 -0.84
C GLY A 442 -90.97 -35.92 -0.11
N THR A 443 -91.01 -35.86 1.23
CA THR A 443 -90.37 -34.80 2.02
C THR A 443 -88.89 -35.05 2.24
N LEU A 444 -88.52 -36.30 2.52
CA LEU A 444 -87.14 -36.70 2.74
C LEU A 444 -86.26 -36.51 1.49
N ILE A 445 -86.81 -36.80 0.31
CA ILE A 445 -86.09 -36.62 -0.96
C ILE A 445 -85.83 -35.13 -1.21
N ARG A 446 -86.80 -34.26 -0.92
CA ARG A 446 -86.66 -32.81 -1.12
C ARG A 446 -85.68 -32.18 -0.13
N THR A 447 -85.71 -32.55 1.15
CA THR A 447 -84.74 -32.07 2.15
C THR A 447 -83.31 -32.55 1.87
N LEU A 448 -83.16 -33.78 1.37
CA LEU A 448 -81.87 -34.31 0.89
C LEU A 448 -81.33 -33.52 -0.31
N LEU A 449 -82.19 -33.17 -1.29
CA LEU A 449 -81.78 -32.35 -2.43
C LEU A 449 -81.34 -30.94 -2.02
N ILE A 450 -82.00 -30.33 -1.03
CA ILE A 450 -81.57 -29.04 -0.45
C ILE A 450 -80.18 -29.18 0.17
N GLN A 451 -79.92 -30.25 0.91
CA GLN A 451 -78.62 -30.47 1.57
C GLN A 451 -77.48 -30.70 0.56
N ILE A 452 -77.77 -31.38 -0.55
CA ILE A 452 -76.81 -31.54 -1.65
C ILE A 452 -76.50 -30.17 -2.28
N GLN A 453 -77.50 -29.33 -2.52
CA GLN A 453 -77.27 -27.97 -3.04
C GLN A 453 -76.53 -27.07 -2.05
N LYS A 454 -76.83 -27.16 -0.75
CA LYS A 454 -76.08 -26.44 0.29
C LYS A 454 -74.62 -26.87 0.32
N THR A 455 -74.37 -28.17 0.26
CA THR A 455 -73.00 -28.72 0.22
C THR A 455 -72.25 -28.22 -1.02
N LYS A 456 -72.91 -28.11 -2.18
CA LYS A 456 -72.33 -27.52 -3.39
C LYS A 456 -71.95 -26.04 -3.17
N VAL A 457 -72.87 -25.23 -2.62
CA VAL A 457 -72.63 -23.82 -2.29
C VAL A 457 -71.47 -23.65 -1.30
N ASP A 458 -71.41 -24.48 -0.26
CA ASP A 458 -70.36 -24.40 0.76
C ASP A 458 -68.99 -24.81 0.20
N ILE A 459 -68.96 -25.81 -0.69
CA ILE A 459 -67.76 -26.17 -1.46
C ILE A 459 -67.33 -25.01 -2.35
N ASP A 460 -68.24 -24.40 -3.10
CA ASP A 460 -67.91 -23.27 -3.99
C ASP A 460 -67.43 -22.03 -3.22
N PHE A 461 -67.99 -21.79 -2.02
CA PHE A 461 -67.51 -20.75 -1.12
C PHE A 461 -66.12 -21.06 -0.54
N ALA A 462 -65.88 -22.31 -0.12
CA ALA A 462 -64.58 -22.77 0.38
C ALA A 462 -63.49 -22.73 -0.72
N LEU A 463 -63.84 -23.13 -1.95
CA LEU A 463 -62.98 -23.04 -3.13
C LEU A 463 -62.60 -21.57 -3.43
N THR A 464 -63.53 -20.64 -3.24
CA THR A 464 -63.25 -19.20 -3.34
C THR A 464 -62.28 -18.72 -2.24
N GLY A 465 -62.32 -19.31 -1.05
CA GLY A 465 -61.35 -19.07 0.02
C GLY A 465 -59.95 -19.62 -0.27
N ILE A 466 -59.86 -20.77 -0.93
CA ILE A 466 -58.58 -21.39 -1.35
C ILE A 466 -57.89 -20.52 -2.41
N ASP A 467 -58.64 -19.98 -3.37
CA ASP A 467 -58.12 -19.10 -4.41
C ASP A 467 -57.45 -17.85 -3.81
N LYS A 468 -58.06 -17.28 -2.75
CA LYS A 468 -57.47 -16.18 -1.97
C LYS A 468 -56.17 -16.55 -1.26
N LEU A 469 -56.06 -17.78 -0.75
CA LEU A 469 -54.88 -18.24 -0.02
C LEU A 469 -53.73 -18.54 -0.97
N LEU A 470 -54.01 -19.14 -2.13
CA LEU A 470 -53.03 -19.35 -3.21
C LEU A 470 -52.51 -18.00 -3.76
N ARG A 471 -53.39 -17.01 -3.93
CA ARG A 471 -53.02 -15.65 -4.33
C ARG A 471 -52.06 -14.97 -3.34
N SER A 472 -52.28 -15.15 -2.03
CA SER A 472 -51.42 -14.58 -0.99
C SER A 472 -50.01 -15.18 -1.01
N GLN A 473 -49.84 -16.39 -1.54
CA GLN A 473 -48.54 -17.05 -1.67
C GLN A 473 -47.90 -16.80 -3.04
N GLU A 474 -48.70 -16.59 -4.09
CA GLU A 474 -48.24 -16.18 -5.43
C GLU A 474 -47.34 -14.94 -5.35
N LEU A 475 -47.70 -13.96 -4.52
CA LEU A 475 -46.92 -12.73 -4.35
C LEU A 475 -45.52 -13.00 -3.77
N THR A 476 -45.40 -13.91 -2.81
CA THR A 476 -44.08 -14.31 -2.28
C THR A 476 -43.26 -15.10 -3.30
N PHE A 477 -43.89 -15.92 -4.13
CA PHE A 477 -43.23 -16.64 -5.22
C PHE A 477 -42.76 -15.70 -6.34
N GLU A 478 -43.55 -14.67 -6.69
CA GLU A 478 -43.13 -13.62 -7.63
C GLU A 478 -41.89 -12.88 -7.14
N PHE A 479 -41.84 -12.45 -5.87
CA PHE A 479 -40.66 -11.76 -5.31
C PHE A 479 -39.40 -12.64 -5.30
N VAL A 480 -39.53 -13.92 -4.95
CA VAL A 480 -38.40 -14.87 -4.95
C VAL A 480 -37.89 -15.12 -6.37
N GLY A 481 -38.76 -15.09 -7.38
CA GLY A 481 -38.38 -15.23 -8.79
C GLY A 481 -37.51 -14.08 -9.33
N VAL A 482 -37.62 -12.87 -8.77
CA VAL A 482 -36.87 -11.68 -9.22
C VAL A 482 -35.49 -11.55 -8.56
N ALA A 483 -35.29 -12.16 -7.39
CA ALA A 483 -34.05 -12.02 -6.62
C ALA A 483 -32.76 -12.41 -7.39
N PRO A 484 -32.71 -13.51 -8.17
CA PRO A 484 -31.51 -13.86 -8.93
C PRO A 484 -31.13 -12.82 -9.99
N ALA A 485 -32.13 -12.21 -10.66
CA ALA A 485 -31.88 -11.19 -11.68
C ALA A 485 -31.29 -9.91 -11.07
N LEU A 486 -31.80 -9.47 -9.92
CA LEU A 486 -31.27 -8.31 -9.20
C LEU A 486 -29.86 -8.54 -8.66
N ALA A 487 -29.55 -9.75 -8.20
CA ALA A 487 -28.20 -10.11 -7.76
C ALA A 487 -27.17 -10.00 -8.89
N VAL A 488 -27.52 -10.49 -10.09
CA VAL A 488 -26.66 -10.37 -11.29
C VAL A 488 -26.42 -8.91 -11.67
N VAL A 489 -27.46 -8.07 -11.64
CA VAL A 489 -27.35 -6.63 -11.93
C VAL A 489 -26.44 -5.92 -10.92
N TYR A 490 -26.56 -6.24 -9.63
CA TYR A 490 -25.71 -5.65 -8.57
C TYR A 490 -24.23 -6.01 -8.76
N VAL A 491 -23.93 -7.29 -9.01
CA VAL A 491 -22.55 -7.74 -9.27
C VAL A 491 -21.97 -7.08 -10.53
N PHE A 492 -22.77 -6.97 -11.59
CA PHE A 492 -22.35 -6.34 -12.83
C PHE A 492 -22.02 -4.85 -12.65
N ILE A 493 -22.87 -4.10 -11.95
CA ILE A 493 -22.63 -2.67 -11.64
C ILE A 493 -21.35 -2.51 -10.79
N GLY A 494 -21.13 -3.40 -9.83
CA GLY A 494 -19.91 -3.42 -9.02
C GLY A 494 -18.65 -3.65 -9.87
N TRP A 495 -18.69 -4.62 -10.78
CA TRP A 495 -17.59 -4.93 -11.70
C TRP A 495 -17.27 -3.76 -12.65
N VAL A 496 -18.30 -3.13 -13.24
CA VAL A 496 -18.13 -1.97 -14.13
C VAL A 496 -17.49 -0.79 -13.38
N ARG A 497 -17.97 -0.45 -12.17
CA ARG A 497 -17.36 0.62 -11.35
C ARG A 497 -15.89 0.35 -11.05
N GLN A 498 -15.55 -0.89 -10.70
CA GLN A 498 -14.18 -1.28 -10.36
C GLN A 498 -13.24 -1.21 -11.58
N SER A 499 -13.73 -1.61 -12.76
CA SER A 499 -12.96 -1.59 -14.01
C SER A 499 -12.70 -0.17 -14.52
N LEU A 500 -13.71 0.72 -14.47
CA LEU A 500 -13.56 2.12 -14.87
C LEU A 500 -12.65 2.91 -13.91
N ALA A 501 -12.63 2.58 -12.62
CA ALA A 501 -11.72 3.21 -11.65
C ALA A 501 -10.25 2.80 -11.85
N GLY A 502 -9.98 1.64 -12.47
CA GLY A 502 -8.63 1.09 -12.66
C GLY A 502 -7.84 1.64 -13.85
N THR A 503 -8.48 2.37 -14.77
CA THR A 503 -7.89 2.73 -16.09
C THR A 503 -7.21 4.11 -16.14
N ARG A 504 -7.33 4.96 -15.12
CA ARG A 504 -6.60 6.25 -15.07
C ARG A 504 -5.22 6.13 -14.42
N GLY A 505 -4.26 5.64 -15.21
CA GLY A 505 -2.90 6.19 -15.40
C GLY A 505 -1.90 6.39 -14.25
N ARG A 506 -2.26 6.27 -12.96
CA ARG A 506 -1.28 6.35 -11.86
C ARG A 506 -1.58 5.43 -10.67
N GLY A 507 -2.67 4.66 -10.75
CA GLY A 507 -3.20 3.93 -9.60
C GLY A 507 -3.59 4.88 -8.46
N ARG A 508 -4.40 4.38 -7.52
CA ARG A 508 -4.71 5.12 -6.30
C ARG A 508 -3.41 5.33 -5.50
N PHE A 509 -3.04 6.58 -5.20
CA PHE A 509 -1.87 6.97 -4.37
C PHE A 509 -0.50 6.43 -4.84
N GLY A 510 -0.20 6.51 -6.14
CA GLY A 510 1.13 6.13 -6.67
C GLY A 510 1.27 4.66 -7.07
N GLY A 511 0.20 3.88 -6.98
CA GLY A 511 0.17 2.47 -7.38
C GLY A 511 0.55 1.50 -6.26
N PRO A 512 0.42 0.18 -6.52
CA PRO A 512 0.63 -0.85 -5.51
C PRO A 512 2.08 -0.90 -5.01
N SER A 513 3.07 -0.65 -5.87
CA SER A 513 4.49 -0.67 -5.49
C SER A 513 4.86 0.43 -4.51
N GLN A 514 4.40 1.66 -4.72
CA GLN A 514 4.71 2.77 -3.81
C GLN A 514 4.02 2.62 -2.46
N ARG A 515 2.79 2.08 -2.45
CA ARG A 515 2.07 1.74 -1.21
C ARG A 515 2.75 0.60 -0.45
N ALA A 516 3.33 -0.37 -1.17
CA ALA A 516 4.15 -1.42 -0.58
C ALA A 516 5.41 -0.89 0.10
N GLN A 517 6.08 0.07 -0.55
CA GLN A 517 7.27 0.72 -0.01
C GLN A 517 6.96 1.47 1.29
N ALA A 518 5.86 2.23 1.31
CA ALA A 518 5.40 2.90 2.53
C ALA A 518 5.05 1.90 3.65
N PHE A 519 4.39 0.79 3.30
CA PHE A 519 4.10 -0.30 4.24
C PHE A 519 5.37 -0.93 4.82
N ASP A 520 6.34 -1.27 3.97
CA ASP A 520 7.61 -1.87 4.37
C ASP A 520 8.43 -0.90 5.25
N ALA A 521 8.39 0.41 4.98
CA ALA A 521 9.02 1.44 5.80
C ALA A 521 8.40 1.52 7.21
N ILE A 522 7.07 1.49 7.34
CA ILE A 522 6.40 1.50 8.67
C ILE A 522 6.72 0.21 9.43
N ARG A 523 6.67 -0.94 8.77
CA ARG A 523 7.05 -2.23 9.36
C ARG A 523 8.52 -2.24 9.80
N ARG A 524 9.41 -1.60 9.04
CA ARG A 524 10.82 -1.42 9.41
C ARG A 524 10.94 -0.54 10.65
N ILE A 525 10.25 0.58 10.72
CA ILE A 525 10.23 1.46 11.90
C ILE A 525 9.78 0.68 13.13
N GLU A 526 8.65 -0.03 13.03
CA GLU A 526 8.13 -0.88 14.12
C GLU A 526 9.17 -1.91 14.58
N ARG A 527 9.79 -2.63 13.63
CA ARG A 527 10.83 -3.63 13.93
C ARG A 527 12.06 -3.03 14.58
N LEU A 528 12.54 -1.89 14.10
CA LEU A 528 13.69 -1.18 14.69
C LEU A 528 13.36 -0.68 16.10
N LEU A 529 12.12 -0.23 16.32
CA LEU A 529 11.62 0.16 17.62
C LEU A 529 11.33 -1.03 18.54
N LEU A 530 11.19 -2.27 18.07
CA LEU A 530 10.99 -3.46 18.91
C LEU A 530 12.30 -4.23 19.17
N THR A 531 13.12 -4.37 18.13
CA THR A 531 14.38 -5.11 18.15
C THR A 531 15.44 -4.30 17.42
N PRO A 532 16.15 -3.39 18.12
CA PRO A 532 17.25 -2.67 17.50
C PRO A 532 18.34 -3.67 17.07
N PRO A 533 18.96 -3.51 15.89
CA PRO A 533 20.06 -4.36 15.45
C PRO A 533 21.20 -4.32 16.48
N SER A 534 21.59 -5.49 16.99
CA SER A 534 22.74 -5.62 17.88
C SER A 534 24.03 -5.42 17.09
N HIS A 535 24.87 -4.49 17.55
CA HIS A 535 26.18 -4.20 16.94
C HIS A 535 27.04 -5.48 16.94
N HIS A 536 27.32 -6.05 15.76
CA HIS A 536 28.39 -7.05 15.65
C HIS A 536 29.71 -6.29 15.71
N HIS A 537 30.29 -6.17 16.91
CA HIS A 537 31.71 -5.87 17.00
C HIS A 537 32.47 -6.98 16.27
N HIS A 538 33.15 -6.65 15.19
CA HIS A 538 34.34 -7.38 14.79
C HIS A 538 35.34 -7.28 15.95
N HIS A 539 35.28 -8.24 16.88
CA HIS A 539 36.43 -8.55 17.72
C HIS A 539 37.53 -9.03 16.77
N THR A 540 38.44 -8.13 16.43
CA THR A 540 39.79 -8.53 16.04
C THR A 540 40.33 -9.42 17.16
N GLN A 541 40.50 -10.71 16.84
CA GLN A 541 41.21 -11.67 17.68
C GLN A 541 42.65 -11.20 17.88
N GLY A 542 42.88 -10.41 18.92
CA GLY A 542 44.15 -10.37 19.61
C GLY A 542 44.13 -11.48 20.65
N PHE A 543 44.93 -12.53 20.41
CA PHE A 543 45.27 -13.54 21.41
C PHE A 543 45.63 -12.86 22.74
N SER A 544 44.83 -13.09 23.77
CA SER A 544 45.27 -12.92 25.16
C SER A 544 45.08 -14.26 25.86
N LEU A 545 46.16 -15.04 25.83
CA LEU A 545 46.41 -16.06 26.84
C LEU A 545 46.51 -15.31 28.18
N ASN A 546 45.55 -15.53 29.06
CA ASN A 546 45.79 -15.67 30.49
C ASN A 546 44.56 -16.29 31.15
N GLU A 547 44.57 -17.61 31.10
CA GLU A 547 43.90 -18.48 32.03
C GLU A 547 44.57 -18.33 33.41
N SER A 548 43.81 -17.85 34.39
CA SER A 548 44.11 -17.99 35.81
C SER A 548 42.80 -17.91 36.59
N ALA A 549 42.52 -19.00 37.29
CA ALA A 549 41.30 -19.29 38.03
C ALA A 549 40.94 -18.26 39.12
N GLN A 550 39.65 -17.95 39.28
CA GLN A 550 39.02 -17.84 40.60
C GLN A 550 37.47 -17.96 40.50
N ALA A 551 36.89 -18.56 41.53
CA ALA A 551 35.57 -19.19 41.70
C ALA A 551 34.29 -18.31 41.55
N PRO A 552 33.08 -18.92 41.48
CA PRO A 552 31.82 -18.21 41.27
C PRO A 552 31.16 -17.75 42.60
N PRO A 553 30.41 -16.64 42.63
CA PRO A 553 29.41 -16.42 43.66
C PRO A 553 27.99 -16.71 43.16
N SER A 554 27.27 -17.44 44.01
CA SER A 554 25.86 -17.81 43.92
C SER A 554 24.90 -16.62 44.20
N PRO A 555 23.58 -16.78 43.97
CA PRO A 555 22.64 -15.68 43.79
C PRO A 555 21.93 -15.30 45.10
N ALA A 556 21.87 -14.00 45.42
CA ALA A 556 20.82 -13.44 46.27
C ALA A 556 20.85 -11.91 46.28
N SER A 557 19.66 -11.32 46.14
CA SER A 557 19.21 -10.05 46.74
C SER A 557 19.99 -8.77 46.45
N SER A 558 19.48 -7.98 45.51
CA SER A 558 19.26 -6.55 45.73
C SER A 558 18.22 -6.01 44.74
N GLU A 559 16.97 -5.95 45.19
CA GLU A 559 15.99 -5.00 44.67
C GLU A 559 16.54 -3.59 44.95
N HIS A 560 17.01 -2.92 43.90
CA HIS A 560 17.17 -1.47 43.93
C HIS A 560 16.38 -0.85 42.78
N THR A 561 15.34 -0.15 43.21
CA THR A 561 14.48 0.77 42.49
C THR A 561 15.33 1.77 41.70
N ALA A 562 15.54 1.51 40.41
CA ALA A 562 16.05 2.50 39.48
C ALA A 562 14.85 3.09 38.72
N SER A 563 14.51 4.34 39.05
CA SER A 563 13.69 5.20 38.18
C SER A 563 14.23 5.18 36.76
N PRO A 564 13.38 5.19 35.72
CA PRO A 564 13.84 5.10 34.34
C PRO A 564 14.51 6.42 33.94
N ALA A 565 15.84 6.41 33.86
CA ALA A 565 16.57 7.41 33.11
C ALA A 565 16.09 7.42 31.64
N PRO A 566 15.99 8.57 30.97
CA PRO A 566 15.53 8.64 29.58
C PRO A 566 16.51 7.86 28.69
N GLN A 567 16.06 6.71 28.17
CA GLN A 567 16.80 5.88 27.23
C GLN A 567 16.84 6.57 25.85
N THR A 568 17.69 7.58 25.70
CA THR A 568 17.93 8.29 24.43
C THR A 568 19.03 7.65 23.57
N ASP A 569 19.77 6.67 24.09
CA ASP A 569 20.94 6.14 23.37
C ASP A 569 20.54 4.94 22.50
N LEU A 570 19.73 5.20 21.47
CA LEU A 570 19.57 4.26 20.37
C LEU A 570 20.92 4.16 19.63
N ALA A 571 21.39 2.93 19.38
CA ALA A 571 22.61 2.70 18.61
C ALA A 571 22.57 3.51 17.29
N PRO A 572 23.70 4.11 16.84
CA PRO A 572 23.72 5.04 15.71
C PRO A 572 23.13 4.43 14.44
N LEU A 573 23.41 3.16 14.16
CA LEU A 573 22.79 2.43 13.05
C LEU A 573 21.26 2.41 13.12
N THR A 574 20.69 2.11 14.29
CA THR A 574 19.24 2.05 14.48
C THR A 574 18.61 3.43 14.25
N SER A 575 19.22 4.48 14.81
CA SER A 575 18.77 5.86 14.58
C SER A 575 18.85 6.24 13.10
N GLY A 576 19.91 5.84 12.41
CA GLY A 576 20.10 6.12 10.98
C GLY A 576 19.05 5.46 10.10
N LEU A 577 18.78 4.18 10.34
CA LEU A 577 17.76 3.43 9.61
C LEU A 577 16.34 3.95 9.91
N LEU A 578 16.08 4.39 11.15
CA LEU A 578 14.83 5.03 11.53
C LEU A 578 14.62 6.33 10.73
N LEU A 579 15.63 7.22 10.73
CA LEU A 579 15.57 8.48 9.99
C LEU A 579 15.44 8.24 8.49
N LEU A 580 16.13 7.25 7.93
CA LEU A 580 16.00 6.86 6.53
C LEU A 580 14.56 6.47 6.19
N ALA A 581 13.96 5.58 6.99
CA ALA A 581 12.57 5.15 6.80
C ALA A 581 11.58 6.33 6.94
N LEU A 582 11.79 7.24 7.88
CA LEU A 582 10.96 8.45 8.05
C LEU A 582 11.08 9.38 6.84
N THR A 583 12.29 9.63 6.34
CA THR A 583 12.48 10.45 5.13
C THR A 583 11.77 9.85 3.92
N ARG A 584 11.71 8.53 3.83
CA ARG A 584 10.99 7.81 2.77
C ARG A 584 9.47 7.96 2.90
N LEU A 585 8.92 7.84 4.10
CA LEU A 585 7.48 8.08 4.35
C LEU A 585 7.10 9.53 4.03
N ARG A 586 7.93 10.49 4.40
CA ARG A 586 7.74 11.90 4.05
C ARG A 586 7.78 12.13 2.54
N SER A 587 8.75 11.52 1.85
CA SER A 587 8.85 11.56 0.39
C SER A 587 7.59 10.98 -0.26
N PHE A 588 7.15 9.80 0.16
CA PHE A 588 5.91 9.16 -0.31
C PHE A 588 4.69 10.07 -0.14
N ALA A 589 4.53 10.65 1.05
CA ALA A 589 3.41 11.53 1.37
C ALA A 589 3.39 12.81 0.53
N SER A 590 4.56 13.40 0.29
CA SER A 590 4.67 14.63 -0.49
C SER A 590 4.48 14.45 -1.99
N THR A 591 4.82 13.26 -2.52
CA THR A 591 4.85 12.98 -3.97
C THR A 591 3.62 12.23 -4.47
N HIS A 592 3.06 11.31 -3.68
CA HIS A 592 2.01 10.39 -4.12
C HIS A 592 0.63 10.70 -3.53
N LEU A 593 0.55 11.48 -2.45
CA LEU A 593 -0.74 11.88 -1.85
C LEU A 593 -1.23 13.23 -2.42
N PRO A 594 -2.55 13.41 -2.59
CA PRO A 594 -3.10 14.65 -3.12
C PRO A 594 -2.81 15.83 -2.19
N THR A 595 -2.36 16.95 -2.78
CA THR A 595 -2.04 18.19 -2.05
C THR A 595 -3.30 18.81 -1.44
N GLY A 596 -3.22 19.29 -0.19
CA GLY A 596 -4.36 19.87 0.52
C GLY A 596 -5.44 18.87 0.96
N SER A 597 -5.13 17.58 0.98
CA SER A 597 -6.04 16.55 1.48
C SER A 597 -5.82 16.29 2.97
N ARG A 598 -6.91 16.06 3.72
CA ARG A 598 -6.84 15.62 5.13
C ARG A 598 -6.00 14.34 5.31
N LEU A 599 -5.97 13.50 4.29
CA LEU A 599 -5.17 12.28 4.26
C LEU A 599 -3.67 12.62 4.27
N ARG A 600 -3.22 13.52 3.39
CA ARG A 600 -1.83 13.97 3.37
C ARG A 600 -1.46 14.66 4.68
N ASP A 601 -2.30 15.55 5.18
CA ASP A 601 -1.99 16.34 6.37
C ASP A 601 -1.94 15.47 7.63
N GLY A 602 -2.90 14.55 7.80
CA GLY A 602 -2.89 13.60 8.90
C GLY A 602 -1.70 12.63 8.83
N PHE A 603 -1.36 12.14 7.65
CA PHE A 603 -0.21 11.24 7.48
C PHE A 603 1.12 11.96 7.77
N LEU A 604 1.27 13.21 7.31
CA LEU A 604 2.46 14.01 7.60
C LEU A 604 2.54 14.40 9.09
N ALA A 605 1.40 14.60 9.76
CA ALA A 605 1.37 14.82 11.21
C ALA A 605 1.87 13.58 11.97
N ASP A 606 1.41 12.38 11.60
CA ASP A 606 1.91 11.13 12.19
C ASP A 606 3.42 10.94 11.96
N VAL A 607 3.93 11.27 10.76
CA VAL A 607 5.37 11.22 10.48
C VAL A 607 6.14 12.25 11.31
N ALA A 608 5.60 13.45 11.49
CA ALA A 608 6.20 14.49 12.33
C ALA A 608 6.25 14.06 13.82
N ASP A 609 5.22 13.40 14.32
CA ASP A 609 5.20 12.83 15.67
C ASP A 609 6.29 11.76 15.86
N LEU A 610 6.63 10.99 14.82
CA LEU A 610 7.75 10.03 14.88
C LEU A 610 9.14 10.69 14.82
N GLU A 611 9.23 11.85 14.15
CA GLU A 611 10.44 12.67 14.04
C GLU A 611 10.75 13.43 15.35
N ASP A 612 9.76 13.69 16.20
CA ASP A 612 9.95 14.46 17.43
C ASP A 612 10.96 13.76 18.39
N PRO A 613 12.04 14.45 18.79
CA PRO A 613 13.04 13.91 19.71
C PRO A 613 12.52 13.78 21.14
N ARG A 614 11.44 14.47 21.51
CA ARG A 614 10.86 14.44 22.87
C ARG A 614 10.12 13.15 23.16
N LEU A 615 9.60 12.48 22.13
CA LEU A 615 8.84 11.25 22.29
C LEU A 615 9.76 10.06 22.55
N GLY A 616 9.45 9.31 23.60
CA GLY A 616 10.17 8.08 23.94
C GLY A 616 9.87 6.93 22.99
N ARG A 617 10.68 5.87 23.06
CA ARG A 617 10.51 4.64 22.24
C ARG A 617 9.09 4.06 22.32
N ALA A 618 8.52 3.97 23.52
CA ALA A 618 7.18 3.44 23.75
C ALA A 618 6.08 4.31 23.13
N GLU A 619 6.25 5.63 23.15
CA GLU A 619 5.28 6.56 22.59
C GLU A 619 5.35 6.56 21.06
N LYS A 620 6.56 6.48 20.48
CA LYS A 620 6.75 6.28 19.03
C LYS A 620 6.09 4.99 18.55
N LEU A 621 6.15 3.90 19.32
CA LEU A 621 5.40 2.66 19.01
C LEU A 621 3.88 2.88 18.99
N ARG A 622 3.33 3.69 19.90
CA ARG A 622 1.89 4.03 19.88
C ARG A 622 1.52 4.86 18.65
N VAL A 623 2.39 5.75 18.20
CA VAL A 623 2.18 6.50 16.94
C VAL A 623 2.17 5.53 15.74
N VAL A 624 3.11 4.58 15.68
CA VAL A 624 3.10 3.53 14.64
C VAL A 624 1.81 2.70 14.69
N GLU A 625 1.35 2.33 15.88
CA GLU A 625 0.10 1.59 16.05
C GLU A 625 -1.12 2.41 15.58
N ARG A 626 -1.14 3.72 15.85
CA ARG A 626 -2.13 4.66 15.31
C ARG A 626 -2.07 4.71 13.78
N MET A 627 -0.87 4.77 13.19
CA MET A 627 -0.72 4.74 11.74
C MET A 627 -1.30 3.45 11.13
N TRP A 628 -1.01 2.29 11.74
CA TRP A 628 -1.56 1.00 11.31
C TRP A 628 -3.09 0.97 11.32
N ARG A 629 -3.72 1.57 12.35
CA ARG A 629 -5.18 1.67 12.47
C ARG A 629 -5.78 2.66 11.47
N SER A 630 -5.24 3.88 11.40
CA SER A 630 -5.81 5.00 10.63
C SER A 630 -5.68 4.82 9.12
N TRP A 631 -4.55 4.28 8.66
CA TRP A 631 -4.23 4.21 7.23
C TRP A 631 -4.38 2.80 6.64
N GLY A 632 -4.56 1.80 7.49
CA GLY A 632 -4.64 0.39 7.09
C GLY A 632 -5.88 0.00 6.29
N ASP A 633 -6.95 0.81 6.34
CA ASP A 633 -8.21 0.50 5.68
C ASP A 633 -8.15 0.60 4.15
N ALA A 634 -8.92 -0.27 3.49
CA ALA A 634 -8.95 -0.42 2.03
C ALA A 634 -9.28 0.88 1.28
N ASP A 635 -10.05 1.76 1.93
CA ASP A 635 -10.46 3.06 1.42
C ASP A 635 -9.48 4.20 1.72
N MET A 636 -8.42 3.95 2.49
CA MET A 636 -7.30 4.87 2.71
C MET A 636 -6.12 4.35 1.88
N LEU A 637 -5.05 3.90 2.53
CA LEU A 637 -3.86 3.36 1.87
C LEU A 637 -3.92 1.84 1.67
N GLY A 638 -4.98 1.16 2.13
CA GLY A 638 -5.32 -0.24 1.86
C GLY A 638 -4.18 -1.23 2.08
N TRP A 639 -3.40 -1.00 3.14
CA TRP A 639 -2.24 -1.83 3.51
C TRP A 639 -2.60 -3.30 3.73
N LYS A 640 -3.83 -3.59 4.17
CA LYS A 640 -4.36 -4.96 4.32
C LYS A 640 -4.36 -5.76 3.01
N ARG A 641 -4.49 -5.12 1.84
CA ARG A 641 -4.41 -5.79 0.52
C ARG A 641 -3.01 -5.76 -0.09
N ALA A 642 -2.23 -4.71 0.22
CA ALA A 642 -0.87 -4.56 -0.28
C ALA A 642 0.04 -5.75 0.13
N GLY A 643 -0.16 -6.34 1.31
CA GLY A 643 0.60 -7.53 1.74
C GLY A 643 0.23 -8.84 1.03
N VAL A 644 -0.90 -8.91 0.31
CA VAL A 644 -1.41 -10.12 -0.34
C VAL A 644 -1.24 -10.07 -1.87
N GLU A 645 -1.22 -8.88 -2.46
CA GLU A 645 -1.18 -8.68 -3.92
C GLU A 645 0.24 -8.45 -4.51
N LEU A 646 1.31 -8.56 -3.70
CA LEU A 646 2.72 -8.36 -4.13
C LEU A 646 3.49 -9.64 -4.39
#